data_AF-A0A7X7N5F6-F1
#
_entry.id   AF-A0A7X7N5F6-F1
#
_cell.length_a   1.000
_cell.length_b   1.000
_cell.length_c   1.000
_cell.angle_alpha   90.00
_cell.angle_beta   90.00
_cell.angle_gamma   90.00
#
_symmetry.space_group_name_H-M   'P 1'
#
loop_
_entity.id
_entity.type
_entity.pdbx_description
1 polymer ?
#
loop_
_entity_poly.entity_id
_entity_poly.type
_entity_poly.pdbx_seq_one_letter_code
_entity_poly.pdbx_strand_id
1 'polypeptide(L)'
;MKKNIFWGGFTLIELSAVATIVSALSVGTYMGVQKGRERDCINNLKQIHTAVIMFEMDNGYLPDASFFPTSSADPKGLNNILENYGLTKNTFLCPSIPEQLNRNGINYLWNDTVNNKFSDSLPPNTWIMTEMTAVSKNTPGPHTGRFSILYAGGNAQIGEQIYFPETTPTQQPAEVKKIERELTVSTYKEARIGEKIKIFVNISEKAGKALTIQPGKFSITTDDPSADIQHIFELNSETSTFDFTAIFNKAGDVLIKIKEESSGLEGESRITILPELTSQFLLPQFPRTWRAGEHKVIHIYGCDTNGNRTDGYNGEAILLTRKGKVSPEKITIVQGVWIGAIALTEPFIDNILYVSGERGILGTSSEFTINNAAPSFIEIIPASKMEAIAGTSYDLIVEVKDVYGNRCIDYAGEIEIELPDGATADMTKITMGIENKGWGQLSVVFLKTGRHKIKAFSKEIKGEREFYVNPGLLHNFSIETIRTQEAGKVFNITIKATDKWGNTVKGYYLTEPSGEVEYIKRDASSSIWMETVLINKAGQYNIVVENLLGNQGYSNTFTVKPSYPETIEIEGIPLELISGTEYSGTITIKDKFNNIINDYKGDFILETKGITAEMNGLNIKILPKNKGYGQLSLKDNNSNLFTEKHLVVISDTR
;
A
#
# COMPACT_ATOMS: atom_id res chain seq x y z
N MET A 1 16.45 -40.54 -54.92
CA MET A 1 16.03 -40.06 -56.25
C MET A 1 16.93 -38.89 -56.66
N LYS A 2 17.72 -39.03 -57.72
CA LYS A 2 18.52 -37.94 -58.29
C LYS A 2 17.57 -36.93 -58.96
N LYS A 3 17.68 -35.64 -58.63
CA LYS A 3 17.11 -34.55 -59.42
C LYS A 3 18.22 -33.52 -59.69
N ASN A 4 18.60 -33.44 -60.96
CA ASN A 4 19.57 -32.50 -61.49
C ASN A 4 19.04 -31.07 -61.38
N ILE A 5 19.88 -30.15 -60.90
CA ILE A 5 19.63 -28.71 -60.91
C ILE A 5 20.34 -28.13 -62.14
N PHE A 6 19.57 -27.57 -63.06
CA PHE A 6 20.08 -26.83 -64.23
C PHE A 6 20.52 -25.43 -63.78
N TRP A 7 21.73 -25.02 -64.17
CA TRP A 7 22.21 -23.64 -64.05
C TRP A 7 21.58 -22.78 -65.15
N GLY A 8 20.94 -21.67 -64.79
CA GLY A 8 20.46 -20.66 -65.75
C GLY A 8 21.61 -19.79 -66.25
N GLY A 9 21.83 -19.75 -67.56
CA GLY A 9 22.77 -18.81 -68.18
C GLY A 9 22.16 -17.40 -68.32
N PHE A 10 22.99 -16.38 -68.10
CA PHE A 10 22.62 -14.97 -68.27
C PHE A 10 22.30 -14.61 -69.73
N THR A 11 21.35 -13.70 -69.93
CA THR A 11 20.91 -13.30 -71.28
C THR A 11 21.83 -12.22 -71.88
N LEU A 12 21.92 -12.16 -73.22
CA LEU A 12 22.71 -11.16 -73.95
C LEU A 12 22.29 -9.70 -73.63
N ILE A 13 21.04 -9.51 -73.20
CA ILE A 13 20.48 -8.22 -72.78
C ILE A 13 21.02 -7.80 -71.40
N GLU A 14 21.19 -8.74 -70.47
CA GLU A 14 21.78 -8.45 -69.15
C GLU A 14 23.27 -8.10 -69.25
N LEU A 15 24.02 -8.81 -70.10
CA LEU A 15 25.43 -8.50 -70.36
C LEU A 15 25.61 -7.16 -71.08
N SER A 16 24.72 -6.81 -72.02
CA SER A 16 24.79 -5.51 -72.71
C SER A 16 24.38 -4.35 -71.81
N ALA A 17 23.34 -4.51 -70.96
CA ALA A 17 22.93 -3.48 -70.00
C ALA A 17 24.05 -3.15 -68.99
N VAL A 18 24.71 -4.17 -68.43
CA VAL A 18 25.86 -4.00 -67.53
C VAL A 18 27.04 -3.35 -68.28
N ALA A 19 27.32 -3.75 -69.52
CA ALA A 19 28.37 -3.14 -70.33
C ALA A 19 28.10 -1.65 -70.63
N THR A 20 26.86 -1.25 -70.92
CA THR A 20 26.47 0.16 -71.11
C THR A 20 26.55 1.01 -69.84
N ILE A 21 26.18 0.45 -68.67
CA ILE A 21 26.31 1.17 -67.39
C ILE A 21 27.79 1.36 -67.03
N VAL A 22 28.63 0.35 -67.27
CA VAL A 22 30.07 0.42 -67.01
C VAL A 22 30.80 1.34 -67.99
N SER A 23 30.31 1.49 -69.23
CA SER A 23 30.90 2.43 -70.21
C SER A 23 30.38 3.87 -70.12
N ALA A 24 29.28 4.11 -69.39
CA ALA A 24 28.73 5.46 -69.14
C ALA A 24 29.34 6.17 -67.90
N LEU A 25 30.12 5.47 -67.08
CA LEU A 25 30.91 6.09 -66.02
C LEU A 25 32.08 6.86 -66.64
N SER A 26 31.98 8.20 -66.67
CA SER A 26 33.12 9.04 -67.05
C SER A 26 34.34 8.68 -66.19
N VAL A 27 35.53 8.66 -66.78
CA VAL A 27 36.80 8.48 -66.04
C VAL A 27 36.88 9.45 -64.86
N GLY A 28 36.29 10.65 -64.99
CA GLY A 28 36.16 11.65 -63.92
C GLY A 28 35.33 11.19 -62.72
N THR A 29 34.18 10.53 -62.92
CA THR A 29 33.38 9.96 -61.81
C THR A 29 34.09 8.79 -61.12
N TYR A 30 34.78 7.92 -61.88
CA TYR A 30 35.58 6.84 -61.30
C TYR A 30 36.74 7.38 -60.47
N MET A 31 37.50 8.36 -61.01
CA MET A 31 38.58 9.02 -60.28
C MET A 31 38.08 9.81 -59.07
N GLY A 32 36.89 10.41 -59.15
CA GLY A 32 36.26 11.12 -58.03
C GLY A 32 35.92 10.19 -56.87
N VAL A 33 35.36 9.02 -57.14
CA VAL A 33 35.08 7.99 -56.12
C VAL A 33 36.38 7.45 -55.51
N GLN A 34 37.42 7.24 -56.31
CA GLN A 34 38.73 6.79 -55.81
C GLN A 34 39.38 7.84 -54.88
N LYS A 35 39.34 9.13 -55.24
CA LYS A 35 39.81 10.23 -54.37
C LYS A 35 38.96 10.39 -53.10
N GLY A 36 37.67 10.10 -53.17
CA GLY A 36 36.79 10.06 -51.98
C GLY A 36 37.23 8.98 -51.00
N ARG A 37 37.40 7.74 -51.48
CA ARG A 37 37.87 6.61 -50.66
C ARG A 37 39.28 6.82 -50.09
N GLU A 38 40.15 7.47 -50.85
CA GLU A 38 41.47 7.91 -50.39
C GLU A 38 41.37 8.86 -49.20
N ARG A 39 40.53 9.90 -49.30
CA ARG A 39 40.32 10.85 -48.21
C ARG A 39 39.74 10.17 -46.97
N ASP A 40 38.80 9.26 -47.15
CA ASP A 40 38.18 8.50 -46.05
C ASP A 40 39.20 7.57 -45.37
N CYS A 41 40.06 6.90 -46.15
CA CYS A 41 41.16 6.07 -45.63
C CYS A 41 42.14 6.91 -44.77
N ILE A 42 42.56 8.08 -45.26
CA ILE A 42 43.44 8.99 -44.51
C ILE A 42 42.78 9.50 -43.23
N ASN A 43 41.48 9.80 -43.27
CA ASN A 43 40.72 10.20 -42.07
C ASN A 43 40.62 9.06 -41.06
N ASN A 44 40.44 7.82 -41.53
CA ASN A 44 40.43 6.64 -40.67
C ASN A 44 41.79 6.45 -39.96
N LEU A 45 42.90 6.54 -40.71
CA LEU A 45 44.25 6.44 -40.13
C LEU A 45 44.52 7.53 -39.08
N LYS A 46 44.05 8.77 -39.28
CA LYS A 46 44.21 9.86 -38.29
C LYS A 46 43.38 9.63 -37.02
N GLN A 47 42.17 9.07 -37.16
CA GLN A 47 41.36 8.69 -36.01
C GLN A 47 42.04 7.56 -35.22
N ILE A 48 42.60 6.56 -35.92
CA ILE A 48 43.37 5.49 -35.29
C ILE A 48 44.61 6.06 -34.59
N HIS A 49 45.34 7.01 -35.19
CA HIS A 49 46.46 7.68 -34.53
C HIS A 49 46.05 8.35 -33.22
N THR A 50 44.92 9.08 -33.22
CA THR A 50 44.42 9.73 -32.01
C THR A 50 44.14 8.71 -30.91
N ALA A 51 43.52 7.57 -31.25
CA ALA A 51 43.27 6.49 -30.30
C ALA A 51 44.56 5.81 -29.81
N VAL A 52 45.57 5.65 -30.68
CA VAL A 52 46.90 5.13 -30.30
C VAL A 52 47.59 6.07 -29.30
N ILE A 53 47.50 7.38 -29.50
CA ILE A 53 48.05 8.36 -28.54
C ILE A 53 47.27 8.36 -27.23
N MET A 54 45.94 8.25 -27.26
CA MET A 54 45.14 8.09 -26.03
C MET A 54 45.51 6.81 -25.28
N PHE A 55 45.72 5.70 -25.99
CA PHE A 55 46.20 4.45 -25.40
C PHE A 55 47.57 4.63 -24.74
N GLU A 56 48.50 5.30 -25.43
CA GLU A 56 49.83 5.59 -24.89
C GLU A 56 49.77 6.50 -23.66
N MET A 57 48.87 7.50 -23.64
CA MET A 57 48.67 8.36 -22.47
C MET A 57 48.17 7.57 -21.25
N ASP A 58 47.32 6.57 -21.45
CA ASP A 58 46.77 5.75 -20.37
C ASP A 58 47.76 4.68 -19.87
N ASN A 59 48.56 4.10 -20.77
CA ASN A 59 49.39 2.94 -20.48
C ASN A 59 50.89 3.24 -20.39
N GLY A 60 51.32 4.40 -20.90
CA GLY A 60 52.71 4.83 -20.93
C GLY A 60 53.58 4.10 -21.97
N TYR A 61 52.99 3.53 -23.01
CA TYR A 61 53.70 2.92 -24.15
C TYR A 61 52.75 2.66 -25.34
N LEU A 62 53.29 2.53 -26.55
CA LEU A 62 52.53 2.15 -27.75
C LEU A 62 52.02 0.70 -27.68
N PRO A 63 50.83 0.39 -28.23
CA PRO A 63 50.19 -0.92 -28.16
C PRO A 63 51.11 -2.11 -28.49
N ASP A 64 51.07 -3.17 -27.67
CA ASP A 64 51.66 -4.48 -28.01
C ASP A 64 50.76 -5.27 -28.98
N ALA A 65 50.62 -4.75 -30.20
CA ALA A 65 49.77 -5.34 -31.24
C ALA A 65 50.56 -6.28 -32.17
N SER A 66 49.91 -7.33 -32.67
CA SER A 66 50.45 -8.17 -33.73
C SER A 66 50.59 -7.38 -35.04
N PHE A 67 51.63 -7.67 -35.84
CA PHE A 67 51.82 -7.10 -37.18
C PHE A 67 50.56 -7.17 -38.05
N PHE A 68 49.88 -8.32 -38.00
CA PHE A 68 48.53 -8.51 -38.51
C PHE A 68 47.83 -9.59 -37.66
N PRO A 69 46.57 -9.40 -37.23
CA PRO A 69 45.89 -10.38 -36.38
C PRO A 69 45.54 -11.67 -37.12
N THR A 70 45.45 -12.77 -36.39
CA THR A 70 45.11 -14.10 -36.92
C THR A 70 43.61 -14.32 -37.11
N SER A 71 42.77 -13.55 -36.40
CA SER A 71 41.30 -13.55 -36.52
C SER A 71 40.71 -12.21 -36.07
N SER A 72 39.42 -11.97 -36.31
CA SER A 72 38.75 -10.74 -35.85
C SER A 72 38.67 -10.60 -34.33
N ALA A 73 38.79 -11.70 -33.59
CA ALA A 73 38.75 -11.73 -32.12
C ALA A 73 40.15 -11.84 -31.50
N ASP A 74 41.22 -11.71 -32.29
CA ASP A 74 42.59 -11.80 -31.79
C ASP A 74 42.85 -10.71 -30.75
N PRO A 75 43.17 -11.05 -29.48
CA PRO A 75 43.37 -10.06 -28.42
C PRO A 75 44.58 -9.15 -28.69
N LYS A 76 45.53 -9.57 -29.54
CA LYS A 76 46.63 -8.74 -30.01
C LYS A 76 46.31 -7.96 -31.30
N GLY A 77 45.09 -8.06 -31.82
CA GLY A 77 44.63 -7.23 -32.93
C GLY A 77 44.45 -5.77 -32.47
N LEU A 78 45.06 -4.83 -33.20
CA LEU A 78 45.01 -3.40 -32.85
C LEU A 78 43.56 -2.87 -32.72
N ASN A 79 42.63 -3.41 -33.52
CA ASN A 79 41.20 -3.09 -33.44
C ASN A 79 40.53 -3.50 -32.12
N ASN A 80 41.02 -4.57 -31.47
CA ASN A 80 40.51 -5.04 -30.18
C ASN A 80 41.22 -4.34 -29.03
N ILE A 81 42.53 -4.06 -29.16
CA ILE A 81 43.29 -3.29 -28.17
C ILE A 81 42.71 -1.87 -28.02
N LEU A 82 42.28 -1.26 -29.12
CA LEU A 82 41.76 0.11 -29.14
C LEU A 82 40.23 0.21 -29.03
N GLU A 83 39.50 -0.87 -28.69
CA GLU A 83 38.03 -0.92 -28.73
C GLU A 83 37.37 0.13 -27.82
N ASN A 84 37.99 0.45 -26.68
CA ASN A 84 37.47 1.42 -25.71
C ASN A 84 37.83 2.89 -26.03
N TYR A 85 38.56 3.16 -27.11
CA TYR A 85 39.05 4.50 -27.46
C TYR A 85 38.16 5.22 -28.49
N GLY A 86 36.86 4.88 -28.53
CA GLY A 86 35.84 5.62 -29.29
C GLY A 86 35.86 5.40 -30.81
N LEU A 87 36.56 4.38 -31.29
CA LEU A 87 36.62 4.03 -32.70
C LEU A 87 35.48 3.10 -33.11
N THR A 88 34.95 3.28 -34.32
CA THR A 88 33.99 2.32 -34.90
C THR A 88 34.73 1.20 -35.62
N LYS A 89 34.14 0.01 -35.73
CA LYS A 89 34.73 -1.15 -36.45
C LYS A 89 35.12 -0.82 -37.89
N ASN A 90 34.38 0.06 -38.56
CA ASN A 90 34.67 0.47 -39.93
C ASN A 90 35.92 1.36 -40.06
N THR A 91 36.38 1.99 -38.97
CA THR A 91 37.58 2.84 -38.98
C THR A 91 38.83 2.01 -39.30
N PHE A 92 38.87 0.75 -38.87
CA PHE A 92 39.97 -0.18 -39.11
C PHE A 92 39.96 -0.80 -40.51
N LEU A 93 39.03 -0.37 -41.38
CA LEU A 93 38.85 -0.89 -42.72
C LEU A 93 39.06 0.23 -43.76
N CYS A 94 40.07 0.07 -44.61
CA CYS A 94 40.30 0.88 -45.80
C CYS A 94 39.14 0.69 -46.80
N PRO A 95 38.42 1.77 -47.19
CA PRO A 95 37.29 1.70 -48.13
C PRO A 95 37.67 1.27 -49.56
N SER A 96 38.95 1.31 -49.90
CA SER A 96 39.46 0.88 -51.20
C SER A 96 39.79 -0.61 -51.27
N ILE A 97 39.74 -1.33 -50.14
CA ILE A 97 39.96 -2.78 -50.09
C ILE A 97 38.60 -3.51 -50.21
N PRO A 98 38.51 -4.59 -51.02
CA PRO A 98 37.28 -5.38 -51.14
C PRO A 98 36.83 -5.99 -49.80
N GLU A 99 35.52 -5.98 -49.55
CA GLU A 99 34.92 -6.45 -48.30
C GLU A 99 35.28 -7.89 -47.94
N GLN A 100 35.56 -8.74 -48.94
CA GLN A 100 35.97 -10.13 -48.78
C GLN A 100 37.28 -10.31 -48.00
N LEU A 101 38.10 -9.25 -47.90
CA LEU A 101 39.37 -9.23 -47.18
C LEU A 101 39.24 -8.67 -45.75
N ASN A 102 38.05 -8.25 -45.31
CA ASN A 102 37.81 -7.71 -43.97
C ASN A 102 37.65 -8.79 -42.88
N ARG A 103 38.17 -10.02 -43.12
CA ARG A 103 37.93 -11.20 -42.27
C ARG A 103 38.45 -11.06 -40.83
N ASN A 104 39.50 -10.28 -40.65
CA ASN A 104 40.19 -10.16 -39.36
C ASN A 104 39.83 -8.87 -38.62
N GLY A 105 38.75 -8.18 -39.00
CA GLY A 105 38.28 -6.95 -38.34
C GLY A 105 39.14 -5.71 -38.58
N ILE A 106 40.29 -5.86 -39.22
CA ILE A 106 41.24 -4.81 -39.62
C ILE A 106 41.87 -5.20 -40.96
N ASN A 107 42.10 -4.22 -41.84
CA ASN A 107 42.79 -4.44 -43.12
C ASN A 107 44.04 -3.56 -43.33
N TYR A 108 44.55 -3.03 -42.22
CA TYR A 108 45.83 -2.37 -42.12
C TYR A 108 46.84 -3.27 -41.39
N LEU A 109 48.11 -3.15 -41.75
CA LEU A 109 49.27 -3.69 -41.05
C LEU A 109 49.71 -2.73 -39.96
N TRP A 110 50.07 -3.27 -38.81
CA TRP A 110 50.71 -2.55 -37.73
C TRP A 110 52.23 -2.78 -37.76
N ASN A 111 53.01 -1.74 -37.47
CA ASN A 111 54.46 -1.89 -37.32
C ASN A 111 54.79 -2.43 -35.92
N ASP A 112 54.80 -3.75 -35.76
CA ASP A 112 55.10 -4.42 -34.48
C ASP A 112 56.49 -4.08 -33.90
N THR A 113 57.42 -3.55 -34.69
CA THR A 113 58.71 -3.04 -34.20
C THR A 113 58.59 -1.79 -33.33
N VAL A 114 57.41 -1.14 -33.29
CA VAL A 114 57.14 0.01 -32.42
C VAL A 114 56.48 -0.38 -31.08
N ASN A 115 56.13 -1.66 -30.89
CA ASN A 115 55.48 -2.14 -29.67
C ASN A 115 56.27 -1.75 -28.43
N ASN A 116 55.56 -1.33 -27.39
CA ASN A 116 56.11 -0.97 -26.08
C ASN A 116 57.12 0.20 -26.10
N LYS A 117 57.22 0.95 -27.20
CA LYS A 117 58.02 2.19 -27.30
C LYS A 117 57.14 3.41 -27.02
N PHE A 118 57.76 4.58 -26.87
CA PHE A 118 57.06 5.87 -26.78
C PHE A 118 57.02 6.55 -28.14
N SER A 119 55.90 7.15 -28.55
CA SER A 119 55.77 7.88 -29.82
C SER A 119 56.79 9.00 -29.94
N ASP A 120 57.06 9.73 -28.84
CA ASP A 120 58.07 10.80 -28.76
C ASP A 120 59.51 10.29 -28.93
N SER A 121 59.77 9.00 -28.69
CA SER A 121 61.09 8.39 -28.89
C SER A 121 61.37 7.98 -30.33
N LEU A 122 60.35 7.99 -31.19
CA LEU A 122 60.45 7.55 -32.58
C LEU A 122 60.71 8.76 -33.49
N PRO A 123 61.55 8.63 -34.54
CA PRO A 123 61.61 9.63 -35.59
C PRO A 123 60.19 9.91 -36.15
N PRO A 124 59.78 11.18 -36.37
CA PRO A 124 58.42 11.52 -36.78
C PRO A 124 57.93 10.82 -38.07
N ASN A 125 58.88 10.46 -38.95
CA ASN A 125 58.63 9.76 -40.22
C ASN A 125 58.69 8.23 -40.09
N THR A 126 58.68 7.68 -38.87
CA THR A 126 58.56 6.22 -38.67
C THR A 126 57.14 5.80 -39.03
N TRP A 127 56.99 4.92 -40.02
CA TRP A 127 55.67 4.40 -40.36
C TRP A 127 55.16 3.51 -39.21
N ILE A 128 53.87 3.65 -38.88
CA ILE A 128 53.23 2.85 -37.83
C ILE A 128 52.09 1.99 -38.40
N MET A 129 51.48 2.41 -39.51
CA MET A 129 50.36 1.70 -40.09
C MET A 129 50.25 1.92 -41.60
N THR A 130 49.92 0.89 -42.37
CA THR A 130 49.63 0.94 -43.81
C THR A 130 48.69 -0.19 -44.22
N GLU A 131 48.17 -0.23 -45.44
CA GLU A 131 47.24 -1.27 -45.88
C GLU A 131 47.88 -2.67 -46.01
N MET A 132 47.10 -3.73 -45.75
CA MET A 132 47.54 -5.13 -45.82
C MET A 132 48.16 -5.55 -47.16
N THR A 133 47.76 -4.91 -48.26
CA THR A 133 48.27 -5.23 -49.59
C THR A 133 49.72 -4.81 -49.78
N ALA A 134 50.27 -3.96 -48.89
CA ALA A 134 51.66 -3.51 -48.93
C ALA A 134 52.66 -4.66 -48.71
N VAL A 135 52.24 -5.82 -48.20
CA VAL A 135 53.11 -6.99 -48.04
C VAL A 135 53.51 -7.64 -49.37
N SER A 136 52.71 -7.45 -50.43
CA SER A 136 52.92 -8.09 -51.73
C SER A 136 53.51 -7.11 -52.75
N LYS A 137 54.70 -7.40 -53.28
CA LYS A 137 55.32 -6.62 -54.37
C LYS A 137 54.52 -6.66 -55.68
N ASN A 138 53.65 -7.66 -55.83
CA ASN A 138 52.89 -7.90 -57.06
C ASN A 138 51.47 -7.32 -57.00
N THR A 139 51.08 -6.73 -55.87
CA THR A 139 49.73 -6.17 -55.68
C THR A 139 49.82 -4.65 -55.69
N PRO A 140 49.20 -3.95 -56.66
CA PRO A 140 49.21 -2.50 -56.68
C PRO A 140 48.47 -1.94 -55.45
N GLY A 141 48.91 -0.76 -54.98
CA GLY A 141 48.28 -0.09 -53.85
C GLY A 141 46.82 0.27 -54.13
N PRO A 142 45.94 0.21 -53.10
CA PRO A 142 44.50 0.35 -53.28
C PRO A 142 44.07 1.77 -53.65
N HIS A 143 44.95 2.77 -53.53
CA HIS A 143 44.70 4.17 -53.90
C HIS A 143 45.46 4.53 -55.18
N THR A 144 44.92 4.18 -56.34
CA THR A 144 45.53 4.41 -57.66
C THR A 144 46.97 3.89 -57.79
N GLY A 145 47.24 2.72 -57.21
CA GLY A 145 48.57 2.08 -57.22
C GLY A 145 49.47 2.45 -56.05
N ARG A 146 49.01 3.34 -55.15
CA ARG A 146 49.76 3.84 -53.98
C ARG A 146 49.07 3.45 -52.66
N PHE A 147 49.77 3.68 -51.54
CA PHE A 147 49.36 3.22 -50.20
C PHE A 147 49.15 4.39 -49.25
N SER A 148 48.20 4.28 -48.34
CA SER A 148 48.02 5.20 -47.22
C SER A 148 48.94 4.78 -46.08
N ILE A 149 49.77 5.71 -45.64
CA ILE A 149 50.77 5.45 -44.62
C ILE A 149 50.58 6.45 -43.48
N LEU A 150 50.38 5.91 -42.29
CA LEU A 150 50.36 6.65 -41.04
C LEU A 150 51.75 6.62 -40.41
N TYR A 151 52.22 7.76 -39.95
CA TYR A 151 53.52 7.93 -39.31
C TYR A 151 53.38 8.27 -37.82
N ALA A 152 54.43 7.99 -37.03
CA ALA A 152 54.45 8.20 -35.59
C ALA A 152 54.10 9.65 -35.19
N GLY A 153 54.54 10.64 -35.98
CA GLY A 153 54.19 12.05 -35.79
C GLY A 153 52.74 12.44 -36.12
N GLY A 154 51.86 11.47 -36.41
CA GLY A 154 50.43 11.69 -36.67
C GLY A 154 50.06 12.12 -38.08
N ASN A 155 51.05 12.31 -38.95
CA ASN A 155 50.79 12.56 -40.36
C ASN A 155 50.34 11.27 -41.05
N ALA A 156 49.27 11.36 -41.84
CA ALA A 156 48.81 10.28 -42.71
C ALA A 156 48.76 10.81 -44.16
N GLN A 157 49.41 10.11 -45.09
CA GLN A 157 49.54 10.54 -46.49
C GLN A 157 49.62 9.36 -47.45
N ILE A 158 49.43 9.62 -48.75
CA ILE A 158 49.62 8.64 -49.81
C ILE A 158 51.09 8.57 -50.24
N GLY A 159 51.70 7.40 -50.07
CA GLY A 159 53.10 7.14 -50.33
C GLY A 159 53.36 5.88 -51.16
N GLU A 160 54.64 5.61 -51.38
CA GLU A 160 55.13 4.38 -52.00
C GLU A 160 55.04 3.20 -51.03
N GLN A 161 55.04 1.98 -51.57
CA GLN A 161 54.99 0.75 -50.78
C GLN A 161 56.11 0.71 -49.72
N ILE A 162 55.75 0.39 -48.47
CA ILE A 162 56.73 0.08 -47.43
C ILE A 162 57.43 -1.24 -47.77
N TYR A 163 58.77 -1.23 -47.81
CA TYR A 163 59.55 -2.42 -48.12
C TYR A 163 59.70 -3.31 -46.88
N PHE A 164 59.10 -4.49 -46.93
CA PHE A 164 59.33 -5.55 -45.95
C PHE A 164 60.47 -6.44 -46.46
N PRO A 165 61.56 -6.66 -45.68
CA PRO A 165 62.63 -7.55 -46.12
C PRO A 165 62.07 -8.96 -46.31
N GLU A 166 62.25 -9.53 -47.51
CA GLU A 166 61.94 -10.93 -47.77
C GLU A 166 62.82 -11.80 -46.87
N THR A 167 62.20 -12.52 -45.92
CA THR A 167 62.90 -13.58 -45.20
C THR A 167 63.13 -14.72 -46.17
N THR A 168 64.34 -14.75 -46.74
CA THR A 168 64.85 -15.93 -47.43
C THR A 168 64.94 -17.05 -46.39
N PRO A 169 64.34 -18.23 -46.63
CA PRO A 169 64.35 -19.30 -45.64
C PRO A 169 65.79 -19.78 -45.44
N THR A 170 66.34 -19.54 -44.26
CA THR A 170 67.67 -20.02 -43.87
C THR A 170 67.65 -21.55 -43.85
N GLN A 171 68.42 -22.18 -44.73
CA GLN A 171 68.80 -23.58 -44.58
C GLN A 171 69.65 -23.72 -43.31
N GLN A 172 69.11 -24.40 -42.30
CA GLN A 172 69.88 -25.03 -41.23
C GLN A 172 69.79 -26.56 -41.44
N PRO A 173 70.87 -27.29 -41.13
CA PRO A 173 71.08 -28.66 -41.58
C PRO A 173 70.09 -29.62 -40.95
N ALA A 174 69.88 -30.76 -41.64
CA ALA A 174 68.95 -31.82 -41.29
C ALA A 174 68.98 -32.18 -39.80
N GLU A 175 68.03 -31.61 -39.05
CA GLU A 175 67.64 -32.06 -37.73
C GLU A 175 66.37 -32.90 -37.90
N VAL A 176 66.36 -34.07 -37.30
CA VAL A 176 65.23 -35.02 -37.31
C VAL A 176 63.99 -34.26 -36.86
N LYS A 177 63.00 -34.08 -37.76
CA LYS A 177 61.70 -33.47 -37.44
C LYS A 177 61.07 -34.26 -36.28
N LYS A 178 61.21 -33.75 -35.06
CA LYS A 178 60.42 -34.17 -33.92
C LYS A 178 58.99 -33.75 -34.25
N ILE A 179 58.09 -34.72 -34.40
CA ILE A 179 56.67 -34.45 -34.61
C ILE A 179 56.18 -33.70 -33.37
N GLU A 180 55.93 -32.39 -33.47
CA GLU A 180 55.32 -31.61 -32.39
C GLU A 180 53.84 -32.00 -32.31
N ARG A 181 53.55 -32.83 -31.31
CA ARG A 181 52.20 -33.30 -30.97
C ARG A 181 51.50 -32.25 -30.10
N GLU A 182 50.18 -32.18 -30.22
CA GLU A 182 49.29 -31.35 -29.43
C GLU A 182 48.14 -32.21 -28.90
N LEU A 183 47.85 -32.09 -27.60
CA LEU A 183 46.70 -32.72 -26.96
C LEU A 183 45.55 -31.70 -26.93
N THR A 184 44.47 -32.00 -27.63
CA THR A 184 43.28 -31.15 -27.67
C THR A 184 42.18 -31.77 -26.81
N VAL A 185 41.63 -30.97 -25.90
CA VAL A 185 40.47 -31.33 -25.08
C VAL A 185 39.28 -30.54 -25.59
N SER A 186 38.14 -31.20 -25.78
CA SER A 186 36.91 -30.53 -26.18
C SER A 186 35.70 -31.11 -25.45
N THR A 187 34.72 -30.25 -25.18
CA THR A 187 33.46 -30.61 -24.53
C THR A 187 32.36 -29.62 -24.94
N TYR A 188 31.16 -29.75 -24.38
CA TYR A 188 30.10 -28.77 -24.59
C TYR A 188 30.50 -27.39 -24.05
N LYS A 189 29.96 -26.32 -24.64
CA LYS A 189 30.22 -24.96 -24.14
C LYS A 189 29.57 -24.72 -22.77
N GLU A 190 28.41 -25.32 -22.56
CA GLU A 190 27.58 -25.15 -21.36
C GLU A 190 26.95 -26.49 -20.95
N ALA A 191 26.74 -26.68 -19.66
CA ALA A 191 25.95 -27.76 -19.05
C ALA A 191 25.35 -27.29 -17.72
N ARG A 192 24.38 -28.00 -17.14
CA ARG A 192 23.88 -27.70 -15.78
C ARG A 192 24.58 -28.53 -14.72
N ILE A 193 24.58 -28.03 -13.47
CA ILE A 193 24.99 -28.79 -12.29
C ILE A 193 24.33 -30.18 -12.31
N GLY A 194 25.14 -31.22 -12.03
CA GLY A 194 24.67 -32.60 -11.97
C GLY A 194 24.48 -33.29 -13.33
N GLU A 195 24.60 -32.57 -14.46
CA GLU A 195 24.53 -33.20 -15.79
C GLU A 195 25.79 -34.02 -16.08
N LYS A 196 25.58 -35.20 -16.68
CA LYS A 196 26.68 -36.06 -17.14
C LYS A 196 27.21 -35.56 -18.48
N ILE A 197 28.42 -35.02 -18.46
CA ILE A 197 29.07 -34.38 -19.60
C ILE A 197 30.11 -35.31 -20.19
N LYS A 198 30.17 -35.36 -21.53
CA LYS A 198 31.20 -36.11 -22.25
C LYS A 198 32.38 -35.17 -22.60
N ILE A 199 33.60 -35.62 -22.31
CA ILE A 199 34.84 -34.91 -22.60
C ILE A 199 35.61 -35.73 -23.64
N PHE A 200 35.98 -35.09 -24.73
CA PHE A 200 36.68 -35.71 -25.84
C PHE A 200 38.14 -35.31 -25.84
N VAL A 201 39.02 -36.31 -25.96
CA VAL A 201 40.47 -36.13 -26.03
C VAL A 201 40.98 -36.65 -27.36
N ASN A 202 41.75 -35.80 -28.04
CA ASN A 202 42.42 -36.13 -29.30
C ASN A 202 43.87 -35.65 -29.23
N ILE A 203 44.78 -36.39 -29.87
CA ILE A 203 46.17 -35.95 -30.07
C ILE A 203 46.37 -35.76 -31.57
N SER A 204 46.87 -34.59 -31.96
CA SER A 204 47.12 -34.26 -33.36
C SER A 204 48.50 -33.64 -33.53
N GLU A 205 48.99 -33.60 -34.77
CA GLU A 205 50.10 -32.70 -35.12
C GLU A 205 49.60 -31.26 -35.02
N LYS A 206 50.48 -30.31 -34.64
CA LYS A 206 50.14 -28.86 -34.68
C LYS A 206 49.61 -28.37 -36.05
N ALA A 207 49.81 -29.14 -37.12
CA ALA A 207 49.25 -28.92 -38.45
C ALA A 207 47.81 -29.46 -38.64
N GLY A 208 47.15 -29.97 -37.58
CA GLY A 208 45.75 -30.40 -37.56
C GLY A 208 45.49 -31.86 -37.96
N LYS A 209 46.54 -32.66 -38.21
CA LYS A 209 46.40 -34.08 -38.58
C LYS A 209 46.27 -34.94 -37.31
N ALA A 210 45.15 -35.66 -37.17
CA ALA A 210 44.95 -36.59 -36.06
C ALA A 210 46.02 -37.69 -36.03
N LEU A 211 46.54 -37.98 -34.84
CA LEU A 211 47.55 -39.00 -34.59
C LEU A 211 46.93 -40.15 -33.78
N THR A 212 47.49 -41.36 -33.93
CA THR A 212 47.11 -42.50 -33.11
C THR A 212 47.63 -42.29 -31.68
N ILE A 213 46.71 -42.28 -30.72
CA ILE A 213 46.97 -42.29 -29.28
C ILE A 213 47.41 -43.70 -28.90
N GLN A 214 48.60 -43.79 -28.31
CA GLN A 214 49.18 -45.05 -27.85
C GLN A 214 48.62 -45.43 -26.47
N PRO A 215 48.57 -46.72 -26.10
CA PRO A 215 48.21 -47.14 -24.76
C PRO A 215 49.04 -46.41 -23.69
N GLY A 216 48.40 -45.91 -22.65
CA GLY A 216 49.04 -45.01 -21.71
C GLY A 216 48.10 -44.47 -20.64
N LYS A 217 48.69 -43.76 -19.68
CA LYS A 217 47.99 -43.15 -18.53
C LYS A 217 47.83 -41.65 -18.74
N PHE A 218 46.62 -41.16 -18.50
CA PHE A 218 46.27 -39.74 -18.58
C PHE A 218 45.82 -39.25 -17.21
N SER A 219 46.44 -38.20 -16.68
CA SER A 219 45.96 -37.51 -15.49
C SER A 219 44.99 -36.40 -15.88
N ILE A 220 43.90 -36.29 -15.11
CA ILE A 220 42.82 -35.35 -15.34
C ILE A 220 42.63 -34.53 -14.06
N THR A 221 42.67 -33.21 -14.20
CA THR A 221 42.49 -32.27 -13.10
C THR A 221 41.44 -31.22 -13.46
N THR A 222 40.74 -30.73 -12.44
CA THR A 222 39.70 -29.70 -12.57
C THR A 222 39.77 -28.74 -11.39
N ASP A 223 39.34 -27.49 -11.60
CA ASP A 223 39.20 -26.47 -10.55
C ASP A 223 37.81 -26.47 -9.87
N ASP A 224 36.95 -27.43 -10.22
CA ASP A 224 35.81 -27.86 -9.43
C ASP A 224 36.23 -29.02 -8.48
N PRO A 225 36.51 -28.73 -7.19
CA PRO A 225 36.94 -29.75 -6.23
C PRO A 225 35.83 -30.76 -5.88
N SER A 226 34.58 -30.47 -6.27
CA SER A 226 33.41 -31.30 -6.01
C SER A 226 32.98 -32.13 -7.23
N ALA A 227 33.72 -32.05 -8.34
CA ALA A 227 33.41 -32.80 -9.55
C ALA A 227 33.55 -34.31 -9.34
N ASP A 228 32.56 -35.07 -9.81
CA ASP A 228 32.69 -36.52 -9.99
C ASP A 228 33.33 -36.77 -11.37
N ILE A 229 34.65 -36.92 -11.35
CA ILE A 229 35.48 -37.09 -12.53
C ILE A 229 36.57 -38.12 -12.27
N GLN A 230 36.84 -38.96 -13.26
CA GLN A 230 37.95 -39.89 -13.20
C GLN A 230 39.27 -39.11 -13.27
N HIS A 231 40.08 -39.12 -12.20
CA HIS A 231 41.36 -38.41 -12.16
C HIS A 231 42.49 -39.09 -12.94
N ILE A 232 42.33 -40.37 -13.25
CA ILE A 232 43.30 -41.18 -14.00
C ILE A 232 42.53 -42.01 -15.02
N PHE A 233 42.79 -41.79 -16.31
CA PHE A 233 42.25 -42.61 -17.39
C PHE A 233 43.36 -43.49 -17.99
N GLU A 234 43.13 -44.81 -18.04
CA GLU A 234 44.06 -45.78 -18.62
C GLU A 234 43.54 -46.27 -19.97
N LEU A 235 44.29 -45.98 -21.03
CA LEU A 235 44.00 -46.42 -22.39
C LEU A 235 44.73 -47.74 -22.67
N ASN A 236 43.97 -48.81 -22.97
CA ASN A 236 44.50 -50.17 -23.09
C ASN A 236 44.80 -50.62 -24.54
N SER A 237 44.36 -49.85 -25.54
CA SER A 237 44.56 -50.15 -26.95
C SER A 237 44.73 -48.86 -27.75
N GLU A 238 45.43 -48.94 -28.88
CA GLU A 238 45.60 -47.81 -29.79
C GLU A 238 44.24 -47.27 -30.27
N THR A 239 44.06 -45.95 -30.22
CA THR A 239 42.85 -45.28 -30.71
C THR A 239 43.19 -43.94 -31.36
N SER A 240 42.29 -43.37 -32.15
CA SER A 240 42.43 -42.00 -32.64
C SER A 240 41.93 -40.95 -31.65
N THR A 241 40.94 -41.32 -30.81
CA THR A 241 40.36 -40.46 -29.76
C THR A 241 39.86 -41.32 -28.62
N PHE A 242 39.74 -40.75 -27.42
CA PHE A 242 38.93 -41.37 -26.36
C PHE A 242 38.04 -40.33 -25.70
N ASP A 243 36.96 -40.80 -25.07
CA ASP A 243 36.06 -39.98 -24.28
C ASP A 243 35.82 -40.60 -22.91
N PHE A 244 35.56 -39.72 -21.94
CA PHE A 244 35.11 -40.09 -20.61
C PHE A 244 34.04 -39.10 -20.16
N THR A 245 33.39 -39.40 -19.04
CA THR A 245 32.31 -38.57 -18.51
C THR A 245 32.70 -37.92 -17.19
N ALA A 246 32.25 -36.69 -16.99
CA ALA A 246 32.37 -35.95 -15.74
C ALA A 246 31.01 -35.37 -15.34
N ILE A 247 30.81 -35.19 -14.03
CA ILE A 247 29.70 -34.42 -13.47
C ILE A 247 30.30 -33.30 -12.63
N PHE A 248 29.94 -32.05 -12.94
CA PHE A 248 30.40 -30.88 -12.18
C PHE A 248 29.28 -30.40 -11.25
N ASN A 249 29.69 -30.00 -10.04
CA ASN A 249 28.78 -29.62 -8.95
C ASN A 249 28.96 -28.16 -8.52
N LYS A 250 29.92 -27.45 -9.12
CA LYS A 250 30.15 -26.02 -8.94
C LYS A 250 29.65 -25.24 -10.16
N ALA A 251 28.75 -24.29 -9.96
CA ALA A 251 28.33 -23.35 -11.00
C ALA A 251 29.46 -22.37 -11.36
N GLY A 252 29.45 -21.90 -12.61
CA GLY A 252 30.44 -20.99 -13.19
C GLY A 252 31.37 -21.69 -14.18
N ASP A 253 32.42 -20.99 -14.61
CA ASP A 253 33.40 -21.54 -15.54
C ASP A 253 34.32 -22.53 -14.83
N VAL A 254 34.37 -23.76 -15.35
CA VAL A 254 35.21 -24.85 -14.86
C VAL A 254 36.29 -25.15 -15.88
N LEU A 255 37.54 -25.24 -15.40
CA LEU A 255 38.71 -25.60 -16.20
C LEU A 255 39.01 -27.09 -16.05
N ILE A 256 39.19 -27.76 -17.17
CA ILE A 256 39.58 -29.17 -17.25
C ILE A 256 40.97 -29.22 -17.87
N LYS A 257 41.94 -29.84 -17.19
CA LYS A 257 43.29 -30.08 -17.71
C LYS A 257 43.56 -31.57 -17.79
N ILE A 258 44.14 -32.00 -18.90
CA ILE A 258 44.49 -33.39 -19.17
C ILE A 258 45.97 -33.45 -19.54
N LYS A 259 46.68 -34.40 -18.94
CA LYS A 259 48.09 -34.65 -19.20
C LYS A 259 48.34 -36.11 -19.55
N GLU A 260 49.01 -36.38 -20.67
CA GLU A 260 49.55 -37.71 -20.98
C GLU A 260 50.85 -37.92 -20.19
N GLU A 261 50.87 -38.91 -19.28
CA GLU A 261 51.98 -39.10 -18.34
C GLU A 261 53.30 -39.53 -19.01
N SER A 262 53.21 -40.27 -20.11
CA SER A 262 54.39 -40.80 -20.82
C SER A 262 55.12 -39.76 -21.64
N SER A 263 54.39 -38.83 -22.26
CA SER A 263 54.92 -37.81 -23.18
C SER A 263 55.03 -36.43 -22.53
N GLY A 264 54.26 -36.18 -21.47
CA GLY A 264 54.10 -34.88 -20.83
C GLY A 264 53.21 -33.90 -21.61
N LEU A 265 52.51 -34.35 -22.66
CA LEU A 265 51.59 -33.49 -23.41
C LEU A 265 50.42 -33.07 -22.53
N GLU A 266 50.10 -31.78 -22.56
CA GLU A 266 49.00 -31.18 -21.79
C GLU A 266 48.00 -30.53 -22.75
N GLY A 267 46.73 -30.59 -22.39
CA GLY A 267 45.64 -29.90 -23.06
C GLY A 267 44.59 -29.48 -22.06
N GLU A 268 43.89 -28.40 -22.37
CA GLU A 268 42.86 -27.85 -21.49
C GLU A 268 41.60 -27.45 -22.25
N SER A 269 40.48 -27.44 -21.53
CA SER A 269 39.19 -26.96 -22.02
C SER A 269 38.44 -26.28 -20.89
N ARG A 270 37.60 -25.30 -21.24
CA ARG A 270 36.66 -24.68 -20.30
C ARG A 270 35.22 -25.06 -20.64
N ILE A 271 34.40 -25.18 -19.62
CA ILE A 271 32.95 -25.36 -19.73
C ILE A 271 32.25 -24.46 -18.71
N THR A 272 31.17 -23.82 -19.12
CA THR A 272 30.34 -23.00 -18.22
C THR A 272 29.25 -23.89 -17.61
N ILE A 273 29.32 -24.10 -16.30
CA ILE A 273 28.32 -24.87 -15.55
C ILE A 273 27.24 -23.94 -15.05
N LEU A 274 26.06 -24.03 -15.64
CA LEU A 274 24.86 -23.31 -15.22
C LEU A 274 24.32 -23.92 -13.92
N PRO A 275 23.79 -23.09 -13.00
CA PRO A 275 23.09 -23.59 -11.81
C PRO A 275 21.84 -24.40 -12.19
N GLU A 276 21.26 -25.11 -11.22
CA GLU A 276 19.97 -25.77 -11.44
C GLU A 276 18.85 -24.73 -11.68
N LEU A 277 17.62 -25.21 -11.88
CA LEU A 277 16.47 -24.32 -11.99
C LEU A 277 16.26 -23.56 -10.67
N THR A 278 15.77 -22.31 -10.77
CA THR A 278 15.39 -21.53 -9.60
C THR A 278 14.37 -22.31 -8.76
N SER A 279 14.70 -22.55 -7.50
CA SER A 279 13.84 -23.29 -6.56
C SER A 279 13.50 -22.48 -5.31
N GLN A 280 14.25 -21.41 -5.03
CA GLN A 280 14.04 -20.55 -3.86
C GLN A 280 14.42 -19.09 -4.13
N PHE A 281 13.93 -18.18 -3.30
CA PHE A 281 14.46 -16.82 -3.22
C PHE A 281 15.33 -16.63 -1.98
N LEU A 282 16.51 -16.05 -2.15
CA LEU A 282 17.39 -15.64 -1.07
C LEU A 282 17.41 -14.11 -0.96
N LEU A 283 17.36 -13.61 0.27
CA LEU A 283 17.39 -12.19 0.60
C LEU A 283 18.66 -11.85 1.38
N PRO A 284 19.84 -11.86 0.74
CA PRO A 284 21.07 -11.55 1.45
C PRO A 284 21.06 -10.09 1.89
N GLN A 285 21.61 -9.85 3.09
CA GLN A 285 21.78 -8.51 3.65
C GLN A 285 20.46 -7.75 3.92
N PHE A 286 19.41 -8.47 4.32
CA PHE A 286 18.15 -7.83 4.73
C PHE A 286 18.35 -6.94 5.98
N PRO A 287 17.90 -5.66 5.98
CA PRO A 287 18.04 -4.77 7.12
C PRO A 287 17.34 -5.31 8.38
N ARG A 288 18.06 -5.35 9.50
CA ARG A 288 17.54 -5.88 10.78
C ARG A 288 16.64 -4.91 11.55
N THR A 289 16.68 -3.62 11.21
CA THR A 289 15.89 -2.57 11.85
C THR A 289 15.28 -1.64 10.82
N TRP A 290 14.03 -1.24 11.08
CA TRP A 290 13.23 -0.36 10.24
C TRP A 290 12.51 0.66 11.11
N ARG A 291 12.25 1.86 10.58
CA ARG A 291 11.18 2.74 11.10
C ARG A 291 9.95 2.63 10.20
N ALA A 292 8.76 2.70 10.79
CA ALA A 292 7.52 2.61 10.03
C ALA A 292 7.48 3.70 8.94
N GLY A 293 7.25 3.29 7.69
CA GLY A 293 7.26 4.15 6.51
C GLY A 293 8.63 4.47 5.91
N GLU A 294 9.73 4.01 6.53
CA GLU A 294 11.07 4.20 5.99
C GLU A 294 11.27 3.33 4.74
N HIS A 295 11.80 3.92 3.68
CA HIS A 295 12.17 3.20 2.46
C HIS A 295 13.61 2.67 2.58
N LYS A 296 13.80 1.35 2.47
CA LYS A 296 15.13 0.75 2.32
C LYS A 296 15.19 -0.17 1.12
N VAL A 297 16.32 -0.10 0.43
CA VAL A 297 16.64 -0.99 -0.68
C VAL A 297 16.98 -2.37 -0.14
N ILE A 298 16.36 -3.41 -0.71
CA ILE A 298 16.66 -4.81 -0.42
C ILE A 298 17.01 -5.54 -1.72
N HIS A 299 17.66 -6.69 -1.57
CA HIS A 299 18.05 -7.56 -2.66
C HIS A 299 17.30 -8.89 -2.54
N ILE A 300 16.71 -9.34 -3.66
CA ILE A 300 16.07 -10.64 -3.77
C ILE A 300 16.71 -11.36 -4.96
N TYR A 301 17.27 -12.55 -4.70
CA TYR A 301 17.90 -13.38 -5.73
C TYR A 301 17.15 -14.70 -5.87
N GLY A 302 16.82 -15.08 -7.10
CA GLY A 302 16.38 -16.42 -7.44
C GLY A 302 17.58 -17.36 -7.44
N CYS A 303 17.56 -18.37 -6.57
CA CYS A 303 18.63 -19.35 -6.41
C CYS A 303 18.13 -20.78 -6.64
N ASP A 304 19.06 -21.67 -6.97
CA ASP A 304 18.82 -23.12 -6.94
C ASP A 304 18.78 -23.66 -5.49
N THR A 305 18.59 -24.97 -5.36
CA THR A 305 18.47 -25.67 -4.06
C THR A 305 19.73 -25.54 -3.20
N ASN A 306 20.88 -25.35 -3.83
CA ASN A 306 22.19 -25.21 -3.19
C ASN A 306 22.56 -23.75 -2.90
N GLY A 307 21.69 -22.80 -3.26
CA GLY A 307 21.87 -21.37 -3.01
C GLY A 307 22.66 -20.63 -4.09
N ASN A 308 23.01 -21.28 -5.20
CA ASN A 308 23.64 -20.61 -6.33
C ASN A 308 22.61 -19.73 -7.03
N ARG A 309 23.00 -18.49 -7.35
CA ARG A 309 22.12 -17.57 -8.07
C ARG A 309 21.88 -18.06 -9.50
N THR A 310 20.63 -17.95 -9.95
CA THR A 310 20.15 -18.35 -11.27
C THR A 310 19.63 -17.12 -12.02
N ASP A 311 19.76 -17.08 -13.35
CA ASP A 311 19.16 -16.02 -14.18
C ASP A 311 17.83 -16.46 -14.84
N GLY A 312 17.33 -17.64 -14.47
CA GLY A 312 16.19 -18.29 -15.12
C GLY A 312 14.81 -17.73 -14.71
N TYR A 313 14.70 -17.11 -13.54
CA TYR A 313 13.41 -16.60 -13.06
C TYR A 313 13.07 -15.24 -13.68
N ASN A 314 11.95 -15.17 -14.39
CA ASN A 314 11.36 -13.95 -14.91
C ASN A 314 9.85 -13.99 -14.63
N GLY A 315 9.36 -13.21 -13.68
CA GLY A 315 7.96 -13.29 -13.27
C GLY A 315 7.60 -12.38 -12.11
N GLU A 316 6.31 -12.33 -11.78
CA GLU A 316 5.84 -11.59 -10.61
C GLU A 316 6.20 -12.33 -9.31
N ALA A 317 6.41 -11.56 -8.25
CA ALA A 317 6.49 -12.08 -6.89
C ALA A 317 5.70 -11.16 -5.94
N ILE A 318 5.05 -11.76 -4.96
CA ILE A 318 4.29 -11.08 -3.92
C ILE A 318 5.15 -11.01 -2.67
N LEU A 319 5.23 -9.81 -2.08
CA LEU A 319 5.86 -9.56 -0.80
C LEU A 319 4.80 -9.59 0.29
N LEU A 320 5.02 -10.37 1.33
CA LEU A 320 4.16 -10.42 2.51
C LEU A 320 5.01 -10.32 3.78
N THR A 321 4.44 -9.80 4.86
CA THR A 321 5.11 -9.74 6.16
C THR A 321 4.35 -10.56 7.18
N ARG A 322 5.06 -11.13 8.17
CA ARG A 322 4.43 -11.85 9.29
C ARG A 322 3.36 -10.99 9.98
N LYS A 323 3.62 -9.69 10.13
CA LYS A 323 2.65 -8.69 10.55
C LYS A 323 2.88 -7.37 9.81
N GLY A 324 1.80 -6.65 9.54
CA GLY A 324 1.84 -5.35 8.88
C GLY A 324 1.66 -5.40 7.37
N LYS A 325 1.95 -4.26 6.76
CA LYS A 325 1.90 -4.07 5.31
C LYS A 325 3.29 -3.74 4.78
N VAL A 326 3.57 -4.21 3.57
CA VAL A 326 4.78 -3.91 2.80
C VAL A 326 4.37 -3.19 1.52
N SER A 327 5.13 -2.19 1.10
CA SER A 327 4.92 -1.49 -0.17
C SER A 327 6.22 -1.42 -0.96
N PRO A 328 6.26 -1.85 -2.24
CA PRO A 328 5.15 -2.48 -2.95
C PRO A 328 4.83 -3.90 -2.45
N GLU A 329 3.58 -4.33 -2.57
CA GLU A 329 3.18 -5.73 -2.29
C GLU A 329 3.49 -6.68 -3.45
N LYS A 330 3.67 -6.15 -4.65
CA LYS A 330 3.99 -6.93 -5.86
C LYS A 330 5.22 -6.34 -6.55
N ILE A 331 6.11 -7.23 -6.98
CA ILE A 331 7.35 -6.90 -7.69
C ILE A 331 7.51 -7.81 -8.92
N THR A 332 8.33 -7.40 -9.87
CA THR A 332 8.71 -8.22 -11.03
C THR A 332 10.19 -8.53 -10.94
N ILE A 333 10.53 -9.80 -10.77
CA ILE A 333 11.92 -10.27 -10.74
C ILE A 333 12.33 -10.57 -12.18
N VAL A 334 13.47 -10.01 -12.61
CA VAL A 334 14.00 -10.16 -13.97
C VAL A 334 15.39 -10.77 -13.88
N GLN A 335 15.65 -11.81 -14.68
CA GLN A 335 16.90 -12.57 -14.65
C GLN A 335 17.30 -13.00 -13.23
N GLY A 336 16.33 -13.47 -12.45
CA GLY A 336 16.54 -13.92 -11.07
C GLY A 336 16.99 -12.83 -10.10
N VAL A 337 16.86 -11.54 -10.44
CA VAL A 337 17.21 -10.43 -9.55
C VAL A 337 16.06 -9.46 -9.40
N TRP A 338 15.86 -9.02 -8.16
CA TRP A 338 15.15 -7.80 -7.88
C TRP A 338 15.91 -6.97 -6.85
N ILE A 339 16.09 -5.68 -7.16
CA ILE A 339 16.68 -4.69 -6.28
C ILE A 339 15.73 -3.52 -6.26
N GLY A 340 15.23 -3.18 -5.08
CA GLY A 340 14.25 -2.11 -4.97
C GLY A 340 14.02 -1.70 -3.53
N ALA A 341 13.51 -0.48 -3.38
CA ALA A 341 13.11 0.02 -2.07
C ALA A 341 11.74 -0.53 -1.69
N ILE A 342 11.64 -1.06 -0.47
CA ILE A 342 10.37 -1.36 0.18
C ILE A 342 10.16 -0.42 1.37
N ALA A 343 8.91 -0.22 1.76
CA ALA A 343 8.51 0.43 3.00
C ALA A 343 7.58 -0.49 3.80
N LEU A 344 7.70 -0.43 5.12
CA LEU A 344 6.96 -1.25 6.08
C LEU A 344 6.29 -0.33 7.09
N THR A 345 4.99 -0.46 7.35
CA THR A 345 4.23 0.59 8.06
C THR A 345 3.72 0.21 9.45
N GLU A 346 3.86 -1.04 9.89
CA GLU A 346 3.35 -1.49 11.19
C GLU A 346 4.49 -2.00 12.09
N PRO A 347 4.69 -1.42 13.30
CA PRO A 347 5.69 -1.87 14.25
C PRO A 347 5.48 -3.31 14.68
N PHE A 348 6.55 -4.09 14.63
CA PHE A 348 6.56 -5.48 15.07
C PHE A 348 8.00 -5.93 15.35
N ILE A 349 8.17 -6.66 16.45
CA ILE A 349 9.43 -7.30 16.83
C ILE A 349 9.43 -8.71 16.22
N ASP A 350 10.59 -9.18 15.77
CA ASP A 350 10.77 -10.50 15.14
C ASP A 350 9.84 -10.71 13.92
N ASN A 351 9.72 -9.68 13.09
CA ASN A 351 9.01 -9.76 11.82
C ASN A 351 9.84 -10.52 10.78
N ILE A 352 9.17 -11.09 9.78
CA ILE A 352 9.77 -11.79 8.64
C ILE A 352 9.09 -11.30 7.37
N LEU A 353 9.89 -11.06 6.32
CA LEU A 353 9.42 -10.79 4.97
C LEU A 353 9.43 -12.11 4.19
N TYR A 354 8.29 -12.43 3.60
CA TYR A 354 8.09 -13.57 2.72
C TYR A 354 8.03 -13.08 1.28
N VAL A 355 8.70 -13.80 0.40
CA VAL A 355 8.63 -13.61 -1.06
C VAL A 355 7.96 -14.85 -1.64
N SER A 356 6.85 -14.66 -2.34
CA SER A 356 6.10 -15.72 -3.00
C SER A 356 6.07 -15.48 -4.50
N GLY A 357 6.82 -16.29 -5.23
CA GLY A 357 6.85 -16.24 -6.70
C GLY A 357 5.91 -17.26 -7.33
N GLU A 358 5.94 -17.28 -8.65
CA GLU A 358 5.24 -18.30 -9.44
C GLU A 358 5.81 -19.70 -9.18
N ARG A 359 5.02 -20.73 -9.53
CA ARG A 359 5.42 -22.15 -9.43
C ARG A 359 5.81 -22.61 -8.01
N GLY A 360 5.38 -21.88 -6.98
CA GLY A 360 5.64 -22.24 -5.58
C GLY A 360 7.07 -21.94 -5.11
N ILE A 361 7.80 -21.10 -5.83
CA ILE A 361 9.13 -20.64 -5.41
C ILE A 361 8.96 -19.63 -4.28
N LEU A 362 9.53 -19.93 -3.12
CA LEU A 362 9.39 -19.13 -1.89
C LEU A 362 10.76 -18.65 -1.39
N GLY A 363 10.75 -17.58 -0.60
CA GLY A 363 11.90 -17.13 0.17
C GLY A 363 11.49 -16.36 1.41
N THR A 364 12.40 -16.29 2.39
CA THR A 364 12.19 -15.52 3.62
C THR A 364 13.42 -14.70 3.98
N SER A 365 13.21 -13.51 4.54
CA SER A 365 14.27 -12.75 5.19
C SER A 365 14.71 -13.40 6.50
N SER A 366 15.81 -12.92 7.08
CA SER A 366 16.07 -13.07 8.51
C SER A 366 15.03 -12.28 9.33
N GLU A 367 14.93 -12.57 10.63
CA GLU A 367 14.09 -11.80 11.55
C GLU A 367 14.58 -10.36 11.68
N PHE A 368 13.64 -9.42 11.75
CA PHE A 368 13.93 -7.99 11.87
C PHE A 368 12.88 -7.28 12.72
N THR A 369 13.20 -6.08 13.19
CA THR A 369 12.30 -5.23 13.97
C THR A 369 11.86 -3.99 13.19
N ILE A 370 10.56 -3.69 13.23
CA ILE A 370 9.99 -2.43 12.78
C ILE A 370 9.64 -1.60 14.02
N ASN A 371 10.26 -0.43 14.15
CA ASN A 371 9.94 0.58 15.15
C ASN A 371 8.86 1.53 14.63
N ASN A 372 8.16 2.23 15.52
CA ASN A 372 7.22 3.28 15.13
C ASN A 372 7.89 4.43 14.37
N ALA A 373 7.10 5.13 13.56
CA ALA A 373 7.52 6.39 12.97
C ALA A 373 7.56 7.49 14.05
N ALA A 374 8.00 8.68 13.66
CA ALA A 374 7.94 9.84 14.54
C ALA A 374 6.49 10.11 15.01
N PRO A 375 6.30 10.58 16.27
CA PRO A 375 4.99 11.01 16.75
C PRO A 375 4.34 12.02 15.80
N SER A 376 3.05 11.85 15.54
CA SER A 376 2.28 12.68 14.61
C SER A 376 1.03 13.28 15.25
N PHE A 377 0.30 12.51 16.05
CA PHE A 377 -0.90 13.00 16.74
C PHE A 377 -1.12 12.29 18.07
N ILE A 378 -1.97 12.87 18.90
CA ILE A 378 -2.40 12.28 20.17
C ILE A 378 -3.81 11.75 20.00
N GLU A 379 -4.04 10.50 20.36
CA GLU A 379 -5.37 9.90 20.37
C GLU A 379 -5.86 9.81 21.82
N ILE A 380 -7.00 10.44 22.10
CA ILE A 380 -7.70 10.33 23.39
C ILE A 380 -8.81 9.32 23.19
N ILE A 381 -8.96 8.28 24.02
CA ILE A 381 -9.93 7.19 23.84
C ILE A 381 -10.70 6.95 25.14
N PRO A 382 -12.03 6.80 25.12
CA PRO A 382 -12.75 6.28 26.29
C PRO A 382 -12.23 4.92 26.73
N ALA A 383 -11.98 4.74 28.02
CA ALA A 383 -11.67 3.40 28.57
C ALA A 383 -12.91 2.47 28.57
N SER A 384 -14.12 3.04 28.51
CA SER A 384 -15.40 2.33 28.46
C SER A 384 -16.23 2.77 27.26
N LYS A 385 -17.09 1.87 26.76
CA LYS A 385 -18.07 2.18 25.71
C LYS A 385 -19.29 2.96 26.22
N MET A 386 -19.43 3.10 27.54
CA MET A 386 -20.52 3.89 28.13
C MET A 386 -20.25 5.38 27.95
N GLU A 387 -21.33 6.16 27.79
CA GLU A 387 -21.26 7.62 27.79
C GLU A 387 -20.95 8.14 29.19
N ALA A 388 -20.30 9.31 29.27
CA ALA A 388 -20.01 9.95 30.53
C ALA A 388 -21.31 10.42 31.22
N ILE A 389 -21.32 10.41 32.55
CA ILE A 389 -22.44 10.89 33.38
C ILE A 389 -21.93 12.04 34.24
N ALA A 390 -22.68 13.13 34.31
CA ALA A 390 -22.28 14.30 35.08
C ALA A 390 -21.99 13.94 36.55
N GLY A 391 -20.85 14.42 37.05
CA GLY A 391 -20.31 14.18 38.39
C GLY A 391 -19.77 12.78 38.66
N THR A 392 -19.74 11.90 37.66
CA THR A 392 -19.10 10.59 37.75
C THR A 392 -17.71 10.66 37.09
N SER A 393 -16.73 9.97 37.67
CA SER A 393 -15.41 9.84 37.03
C SER A 393 -15.52 9.07 35.72
N TYR A 394 -14.84 9.58 34.70
CA TYR A 394 -14.80 9.01 33.36
C TYR A 394 -13.34 8.83 32.93
N ASP A 395 -12.94 7.56 32.82
CA ASP A 395 -11.56 7.21 32.49
C ASP A 395 -11.30 7.28 30.99
N LEU A 396 -10.23 7.97 30.65
CA LEU A 396 -9.72 8.17 29.31
C LEU A 396 -8.31 7.58 29.20
N ILE A 397 -8.06 6.97 28.05
CA ILE A 397 -6.74 6.54 27.60
C ILE A 397 -6.19 7.62 26.68
N VAL A 398 -4.92 7.96 26.82
CA VAL A 398 -4.20 8.88 25.94
C VAL A 398 -3.05 8.13 25.30
N GLU A 399 -3.05 8.02 23.98
CA GLU A 399 -2.00 7.36 23.21
C GLU A 399 -1.31 8.33 22.26
N VAL A 400 0.02 8.26 22.19
CA VAL A 400 0.78 8.98 21.15
C VAL A 400 0.89 8.09 19.93
N LYS A 401 0.46 8.60 18.78
CA LYS A 401 0.40 7.87 17.52
C LYS A 401 1.31 8.47 16.46
N ASP A 402 1.89 7.61 15.63
CA ASP A 402 2.58 8.03 14.42
C ASP A 402 1.60 8.30 13.26
N VAL A 403 2.11 8.76 12.11
CA VAL A 403 1.29 9.10 10.93
C VAL A 403 0.49 7.92 10.36
N TYR A 404 0.87 6.68 10.70
CA TYR A 404 0.19 5.46 10.27
C TYR A 404 -0.81 4.95 11.32
N GLY A 405 -0.97 5.64 12.44
CA GLY A 405 -1.86 5.25 13.54
C GLY A 405 -1.26 4.22 14.50
N ASN A 406 0.05 3.94 14.41
CA ASN A 406 0.71 3.05 15.36
C ASN A 406 1.07 3.78 16.64
N ARG A 407 1.07 3.07 17.76
CA ARG A 407 1.50 3.65 19.04
C ARG A 407 3.02 3.89 19.03
N CYS A 408 3.44 5.10 19.40
CA CYS A 408 4.85 5.45 19.56
C CYS A 408 5.40 4.90 20.88
N ILE A 409 5.87 3.65 20.87
CA ILE A 409 6.32 2.97 22.10
C ILE A 409 7.61 3.55 22.68
N ASP A 410 8.36 4.30 21.89
CA ASP A 410 9.57 5.01 22.29
C ASP A 410 9.32 6.45 22.73
N TYR A 411 8.04 6.88 22.80
CA TYR A 411 7.71 8.25 23.18
C TYR A 411 8.07 8.54 24.64
N ALA A 412 8.86 9.60 24.83
CA ALA A 412 9.14 10.20 26.13
C ALA A 412 8.89 11.71 26.07
N GLY A 413 8.03 12.21 26.95
CA GLY A 413 7.63 13.61 26.96
C GLY A 413 6.40 13.88 27.80
N GLU A 414 6.03 15.15 27.90
CA GLU A 414 4.85 15.60 28.64
C GLU A 414 3.71 15.91 27.66
N ILE A 415 2.50 15.47 28.00
CA ILE A 415 1.27 15.80 27.29
C ILE A 415 0.42 16.70 28.19
N GLU A 416 0.10 17.90 27.71
CA GLU A 416 -0.81 18.83 28.37
C GLU A 416 -2.24 18.58 27.90
N ILE A 417 -3.20 18.57 28.83
CA ILE A 417 -4.61 18.32 28.60
C ILE A 417 -5.39 19.62 28.84
N GLU A 418 -6.09 20.07 27.81
CA GLU A 418 -7.04 21.18 27.90
C GLU A 418 -8.44 20.60 28.14
N LEU A 419 -8.97 20.86 29.33
CA LEU A 419 -10.32 20.43 29.71
C LEU A 419 -11.36 21.48 29.26
N PRO A 420 -12.55 21.03 28.84
CA PRO A 420 -13.65 21.92 28.52
C PRO A 420 -14.28 22.54 29.78
N ASP A 421 -15.04 23.62 29.58
CA ASP A 421 -15.76 24.29 30.67
C ASP A 421 -16.65 23.33 31.45
N GLY A 422 -16.49 23.35 32.78
CA GLY A 422 -17.24 22.49 33.68
C GLY A 422 -16.72 21.05 33.74
N ALA A 423 -15.52 20.76 33.22
CA ALA A 423 -14.81 19.50 33.50
C ALA A 423 -13.64 19.73 34.45
N THR A 424 -13.33 18.72 35.27
CA THR A 424 -12.21 18.72 36.21
C THR A 424 -11.47 17.40 36.16
N ALA A 425 -10.16 17.42 36.41
CA ALA A 425 -9.33 16.23 36.56
C ALA A 425 -8.27 16.47 37.64
N ASP A 426 -7.77 15.40 38.26
CA ASP A 426 -6.73 15.50 39.30
C ASP A 426 -5.39 15.99 38.74
N MET A 427 -5.17 15.80 37.44
CA MET A 427 -3.99 16.22 36.70
C MET A 427 -4.39 16.69 35.31
N THR A 428 -3.69 17.71 34.80
CA THR A 428 -3.83 18.20 33.43
C THR A 428 -2.55 18.01 32.61
N LYS A 429 -1.58 17.28 33.16
CA LYS A 429 -0.32 16.93 32.48
C LYS A 429 0.00 15.47 32.69
N ILE A 430 0.27 14.73 31.62
CA ILE A 430 0.69 13.33 31.64
C ILE A 430 2.15 13.26 31.21
N THR A 431 3.04 12.91 32.13
CA THR A 431 4.45 12.65 31.80
C THR A 431 4.61 11.19 31.42
N MET A 432 5.14 10.94 30.23
CA MET A 432 5.43 9.59 29.72
C MET A 432 6.93 9.39 29.59
N GLY A 433 7.42 8.25 30.10
CA GLY A 433 8.70 7.66 29.73
C GLY A 433 8.53 6.50 28.76
N ILE A 434 9.66 5.94 28.30
CA ILE A 434 9.68 4.80 27.37
C ILE A 434 8.98 3.56 27.94
N GLU A 435 8.94 3.43 29.26
CA GLU A 435 8.26 2.36 29.99
C GLU A 435 6.74 2.40 29.83
N ASN A 436 6.18 3.59 29.61
CA ASN A 436 4.75 3.77 29.35
C ASN A 436 4.36 3.32 27.94
N LYS A 437 5.33 3.14 27.04
CA LYS A 437 5.12 2.71 25.66
C LYS A 437 4.09 3.58 24.92
N GLY A 438 4.17 4.89 25.10
CA GLY A 438 3.27 5.87 24.47
C GLY A 438 1.81 5.75 24.90
N TRP A 439 1.54 5.15 26.05
CA TRP A 439 0.21 4.97 26.64
C TRP A 439 0.11 5.69 27.98
N GLY A 440 -1.00 6.37 28.24
CA GLY A 440 -1.31 6.99 29.51
C GLY A 440 -2.81 6.97 29.82
N GLN A 441 -3.15 7.33 31.04
CA GLN A 441 -4.52 7.36 31.53
C GLN A 441 -4.81 8.69 32.22
N LEU A 442 -6.06 9.13 32.11
CA LEU A 442 -6.59 10.34 32.74
C LEU A 442 -8.02 10.06 33.21
N SER A 443 -8.34 10.43 34.44
CA SER A 443 -9.71 10.41 34.95
C SER A 443 -10.29 11.83 34.94
N VAL A 444 -11.44 12.00 34.28
CA VAL A 444 -12.10 13.30 34.14
C VAL A 444 -13.50 13.23 34.74
N VAL A 445 -13.91 14.26 35.47
CA VAL A 445 -15.28 14.46 35.94
C VAL A 445 -15.89 15.62 35.18
N PHE A 446 -16.97 15.37 34.44
CA PHE A 446 -17.75 16.41 33.77
C PHE A 446 -18.90 16.86 34.68
N LEU A 447 -19.15 18.15 34.81
CA LEU A 447 -20.23 18.71 35.64
C LEU A 447 -21.38 19.28 34.80
N LYS A 448 -21.15 19.49 33.50
CA LYS A 448 -22.15 19.97 32.54
C LYS A 448 -22.51 18.85 31.55
N THR A 449 -23.75 18.91 31.07
CA THR A 449 -24.27 17.96 30.07
C THR A 449 -24.10 18.46 28.64
N GLY A 450 -24.15 17.52 27.70
CA GLY A 450 -24.05 17.81 26.27
C GLY A 450 -22.68 17.44 25.71
N ARG A 451 -22.31 18.09 24.60
CA ARG A 451 -21.06 17.79 23.88
C ARG A 451 -19.91 18.61 24.44
N HIS A 452 -18.86 17.91 24.84
CA HIS A 452 -17.65 18.47 25.43
C HIS A 452 -16.43 17.97 24.67
N LYS A 453 -15.49 18.87 24.36
CA LYS A 453 -14.26 18.52 23.62
C LYS A 453 -13.07 18.62 24.57
N ILE A 454 -12.30 17.53 24.68
CA ILE A 454 -11.00 17.53 25.34
C ILE A 454 -9.93 17.64 24.25
N LYS A 455 -8.91 18.45 24.51
CA LYS A 455 -7.73 18.54 23.65
C LYS A 455 -6.48 18.11 24.42
N ALA A 456 -5.51 17.59 23.69
CA ALA A 456 -4.22 17.20 24.21
C ALA A 456 -3.11 17.75 23.31
N PHE A 457 -2.02 18.23 23.91
CA PHE A 457 -0.91 18.84 23.20
C PHE A 457 0.43 18.37 23.75
N SER A 458 1.38 18.15 22.86
CA SER A 458 2.79 18.03 23.23
C SER A 458 3.66 18.57 22.12
N LYS A 459 4.43 19.64 22.39
CA LYS A 459 5.23 20.33 21.37
C LYS A 459 4.37 20.66 20.14
N GLU A 460 4.62 20.00 19.00
CA GLU A 460 3.92 20.21 17.74
C GLU A 460 2.77 19.21 17.49
N ILE A 461 2.68 18.13 18.26
CA ILE A 461 1.60 17.14 18.09
C ILE A 461 0.38 17.52 18.93
N LYS A 462 -0.80 17.27 18.36
CA LYS A 462 -2.09 17.61 18.95
C LYS A 462 -3.08 16.46 18.81
N GLY A 463 -4.08 16.46 19.68
CA GLY A 463 -5.20 15.53 19.67
C GLY A 463 -6.45 16.21 20.20
N GLU A 464 -7.61 15.82 19.69
CA GLU A 464 -8.89 16.23 20.29
C GLU A 464 -9.91 15.10 20.18
N ARG A 465 -10.79 15.01 21.17
CA ARG A 465 -11.96 14.12 21.13
C ARG A 465 -13.17 14.80 21.75
N GLU A 466 -14.31 14.65 21.09
CA GLU A 466 -15.62 15.08 21.59
C GLU A 466 -16.30 13.91 22.33
N PHE A 467 -16.97 14.24 23.44
CA PHE A 467 -17.72 13.32 24.29
C PHE A 467 -19.12 13.87 24.49
N TYR A 468 -20.12 12.99 24.54
CA TYR A 468 -21.45 13.34 25.00
C TYR A 468 -21.58 12.96 26.49
N VAL A 469 -22.01 13.93 27.30
CA VAL A 469 -22.18 13.78 28.75
C VAL A 469 -23.67 13.81 29.08
N ASN A 470 -24.15 12.71 29.68
CA ASN A 470 -25.50 12.58 30.20
C ASN A 470 -25.65 13.28 31.56
N PRO A 471 -26.87 13.76 31.91
CA PRO A 471 -27.13 14.30 33.23
C PRO A 471 -26.92 13.25 34.31
N GLY A 472 -26.55 13.71 35.50
CA GLY A 472 -26.42 12.86 36.68
C GLY A 472 -27.78 12.37 37.19
N LEU A 473 -27.78 11.70 38.33
CA LEU A 473 -29.01 11.30 39.00
C LEU A 473 -29.84 12.55 39.39
N LEU A 474 -31.16 12.40 39.27
CA LEU A 474 -32.11 13.41 39.72
C LEU A 474 -31.86 13.79 41.17
N HIS A 475 -31.75 15.10 41.42
CA HIS A 475 -31.55 15.68 42.74
C HIS A 475 -32.67 16.66 43.13
N ASN A 476 -33.27 17.36 42.17
CA ASN A 476 -34.27 18.38 42.44
C ASN A 476 -35.40 18.38 41.41
N PHE A 477 -36.64 18.48 41.88
CA PHE A 477 -37.80 18.86 41.09
C PHE A 477 -38.25 20.26 41.48
N SER A 478 -38.68 21.05 40.50
CA SER A 478 -39.35 22.32 40.69
C SER A 478 -40.55 22.39 39.76
N ILE A 479 -41.72 22.70 40.31
CA ILE A 479 -42.96 22.89 39.56
C ILE A 479 -43.41 24.33 39.79
N GLU A 480 -43.70 25.05 38.72
CA GLU A 480 -44.22 26.42 38.83
C GLU A 480 -45.57 26.44 39.54
N THR A 481 -45.84 27.54 40.27
CA THR A 481 -47.08 27.67 41.03
C THR A 481 -48.30 27.59 40.11
N ILE A 482 -49.15 26.59 40.34
CA ILE A 482 -50.39 26.36 39.63
C ILE A 482 -51.48 27.20 40.29
N ARG A 483 -52.12 28.08 39.50
CA ARG A 483 -53.25 28.91 39.95
C ARG A 483 -54.55 28.11 39.92
N THR A 484 -55.65 28.72 40.39
CA THR A 484 -56.99 28.15 40.24
C THR A 484 -57.31 27.86 38.77
N GLN A 485 -57.83 26.65 38.52
CA GLN A 485 -58.26 26.17 37.21
C GLN A 485 -59.78 25.97 37.19
N GLU A 486 -60.32 25.67 36.01
CA GLU A 486 -61.74 25.41 35.78
C GLU A 486 -61.92 24.02 35.15
N ALA A 487 -62.90 23.26 35.62
CA ALA A 487 -63.16 21.91 35.14
C ALA A 487 -63.38 21.88 33.63
N GLY A 488 -62.77 20.91 32.95
CA GLY A 488 -62.88 20.76 31.50
C GLY A 488 -62.11 21.78 30.67
N LYS A 489 -61.36 22.70 31.29
CA LYS A 489 -60.42 23.58 30.58
C LYS A 489 -58.99 23.06 30.75
N VAL A 490 -58.29 22.99 29.63
CA VAL A 490 -56.88 22.61 29.60
C VAL A 490 -56.01 23.72 30.15
N PHE A 491 -54.98 23.37 30.91
CA PHE A 491 -53.97 24.31 31.41
C PHE A 491 -52.57 23.72 31.32
N ASN A 492 -51.57 24.58 31.20
CA ASN A 492 -50.18 24.15 31.11
C ASN A 492 -49.53 24.17 32.48
N ILE A 493 -48.69 23.17 32.74
CA ILE A 493 -47.79 23.12 33.90
C ILE A 493 -46.34 23.11 33.40
N THR A 494 -45.47 23.75 34.17
CA THR A 494 -44.05 23.85 33.89
C THR A 494 -43.28 23.10 34.96
N ILE A 495 -42.47 22.11 34.55
CA ILE A 495 -41.72 21.24 35.43
C ILE A 495 -40.24 21.28 35.03
N LYS A 496 -39.38 21.45 36.04
CA LYS A 496 -37.94 21.42 35.90
C LYS A 496 -37.36 20.34 36.81
N ALA A 497 -36.69 19.37 36.22
CA ALA A 497 -36.00 18.30 36.93
C ALA A 497 -34.49 18.45 36.69
N THR A 498 -33.70 18.56 37.76
CA THR A 498 -32.25 18.73 37.66
C THR A 498 -31.45 17.77 38.51
N ASP A 499 -30.24 17.47 38.07
CA ASP A 499 -29.22 16.82 38.90
C ASP A 499 -28.60 17.81 39.92
N LYS A 500 -27.63 17.33 40.69
CA LYS A 500 -26.92 18.13 41.71
C LYS A 500 -26.17 19.34 41.13
N TRP A 501 -25.83 19.31 39.84
CA TRP A 501 -25.08 20.36 39.15
C TRP A 501 -25.97 21.29 38.32
N GLY A 502 -27.29 21.10 38.39
CA GLY A 502 -28.28 21.93 37.70
C GLY A 502 -28.54 21.51 36.25
N ASN A 503 -28.05 20.35 35.80
CA ASN A 503 -28.33 19.84 34.47
C ASN A 503 -29.73 19.23 34.41
N THR A 504 -30.43 19.43 33.29
CA THR A 504 -31.77 18.87 33.09
C THR A 504 -31.72 17.35 32.99
N VAL A 505 -32.41 16.68 33.91
CA VAL A 505 -32.63 15.23 33.90
C VAL A 505 -33.86 14.93 33.03
N LYS A 506 -33.98 13.72 32.49
CA LYS A 506 -35.15 13.22 31.75
C LYS A 506 -35.64 11.91 32.39
N GLY A 507 -36.75 11.36 31.91
CA GLY A 507 -37.24 10.04 32.36
C GLY A 507 -38.07 10.07 33.65
N TYR A 508 -38.85 11.13 33.82
CA TYR A 508 -39.92 11.23 34.82
C TYR A 508 -41.27 11.32 34.12
N TYR A 509 -42.31 10.99 34.87
CA TYR A 509 -43.70 10.94 34.43
C TYR A 509 -44.59 11.52 35.53
N LEU A 510 -45.78 11.99 35.15
CA LEU A 510 -46.80 12.36 36.11
C LEU A 510 -47.40 11.06 36.68
N THR A 511 -47.53 10.98 38.00
CA THR A 511 -48.38 9.96 38.61
C THR A 511 -49.78 10.53 38.76
N GLU A 512 -50.81 9.71 38.56
CA GLU A 512 -52.20 10.16 38.62
C GLU A 512 -52.48 10.87 39.94
N PRO A 513 -52.79 12.18 39.93
CA PRO A 513 -53.45 12.81 41.06
C PRO A 513 -54.83 12.17 41.23
N SER A 514 -55.44 12.31 42.40
CA SER A 514 -56.78 11.80 42.68
C SER A 514 -57.85 12.45 41.78
N GLY A 515 -58.09 11.90 40.58
CA GLY A 515 -59.08 12.34 39.60
C GLY A 515 -58.63 12.05 38.15
N GLU A 516 -59.58 11.82 37.25
CA GLU A 516 -59.31 11.57 35.82
C GLU A 516 -58.61 12.77 35.18
N VAL A 517 -57.28 12.68 35.05
CA VAL A 517 -56.44 13.63 34.33
C VAL A 517 -56.20 13.10 32.91
N GLU A 518 -56.63 13.83 31.90
CA GLU A 518 -56.31 13.49 30.50
C GLU A 518 -55.09 14.29 30.01
N TYR A 519 -54.13 13.58 29.40
CA TYR A 519 -52.83 14.10 28.97
C TYR A 519 -52.81 14.35 27.47
N ILE A 520 -52.51 15.59 27.05
CA ILE A 520 -52.70 16.01 25.64
C ILE A 520 -51.39 16.06 24.84
N LYS A 521 -50.26 16.50 25.42
CA LYS A 521 -49.01 16.64 24.64
C LYS A 521 -47.74 16.75 25.50
N ARG A 522 -46.80 15.83 25.25
CA ARG A 522 -45.43 15.89 25.76
C ARG A 522 -44.54 16.73 24.84
N ASP A 523 -44.03 17.86 25.32
CA ASP A 523 -42.93 18.58 24.65
C ASP A 523 -41.61 18.35 25.41
N ALA A 524 -40.82 17.38 24.93
CA ALA A 524 -39.52 17.01 25.49
C ALA A 524 -38.33 17.71 24.79
N SER A 525 -38.60 18.73 23.97
CA SER A 525 -37.59 19.38 23.12
C SER A 525 -36.79 20.49 23.82
N SER A 526 -37.19 20.92 25.03
CA SER A 526 -36.55 22.00 25.78
C SER A 526 -36.00 21.58 27.14
N SER A 527 -35.13 22.39 27.76
CA SER A 527 -34.59 22.19 29.11
C SER A 527 -35.64 22.24 30.23
N ILE A 528 -36.89 22.51 29.86
CA ILE A 528 -38.08 22.64 30.70
C ILE A 528 -39.16 21.74 30.11
N TRP A 529 -39.83 20.96 30.95
CA TRP A 529 -40.95 20.13 30.54
C TRP A 529 -42.25 20.92 30.68
N MET A 530 -42.98 21.05 29.58
CA MET A 530 -44.34 21.59 29.59
C MET A 530 -45.33 20.46 29.33
N GLU A 531 -46.33 20.35 30.19
CA GLU A 531 -47.44 19.42 30.00
C GLU A 531 -48.76 20.17 30.02
N THR A 532 -49.69 19.73 29.17
CA THR A 532 -51.06 20.23 29.15
C THR A 532 -51.95 19.22 29.88
N VAL A 533 -52.57 19.70 30.95
CA VAL A 533 -53.38 18.93 31.89
C VAL A 533 -54.85 19.30 31.73
N LEU A 534 -55.73 18.30 31.78
CA LEU A 534 -57.18 18.46 31.85
C LEU A 534 -57.69 17.81 33.13
N ILE A 535 -58.50 18.53 33.93
CA ILE A 535 -59.18 17.98 35.10
C ILE A 535 -60.67 18.23 34.94
N ASN A 536 -61.47 17.16 35.00
CA ASN A 536 -62.92 17.25 34.85
C ASN A 536 -63.67 17.35 36.18
N LYS A 537 -63.04 16.95 37.30
CA LYS A 537 -63.66 17.00 38.63
C LYS A 537 -63.23 18.26 39.39
N ALA A 538 -64.18 18.99 39.97
CA ALA A 538 -63.89 20.13 40.84
C ALA A 538 -63.38 19.65 42.21
N GLY A 539 -62.41 20.37 42.78
CA GLY A 539 -61.77 19.96 44.02
C GLY A 539 -60.43 20.63 44.30
N GLN A 540 -59.71 20.09 45.29
CA GLN A 540 -58.32 20.46 45.61
C GLN A 540 -57.38 19.39 45.05
N TYR A 541 -56.34 19.84 44.35
CA TYR A 541 -55.40 18.96 43.66
C TYR A 541 -53.96 19.40 43.94
N ASN A 542 -53.04 18.46 43.84
CA ASN A 542 -51.63 18.71 43.62
C ASN A 542 -51.15 17.82 42.47
N ILE A 543 -50.11 18.26 41.77
CA ILE A 543 -49.46 17.47 40.73
C ILE A 543 -48.29 16.73 41.37
N VAL A 544 -48.17 15.44 41.06
CA VAL A 544 -47.06 14.59 41.48
C VAL A 544 -46.29 14.12 40.25
N VAL A 545 -44.97 14.30 40.28
CA VAL A 545 -44.05 13.77 39.28
C VAL A 545 -43.17 12.72 39.92
N GLU A 546 -42.84 11.67 39.18
CA GLU A 546 -42.01 10.57 39.65
C GLU A 546 -41.03 10.13 38.56
N ASN A 547 -39.81 9.74 38.94
CA ASN A 547 -38.88 9.09 38.01
C ASN A 547 -38.97 7.55 38.11
N LEU A 548 -38.26 6.84 37.21
CA LEU A 548 -38.22 5.36 37.24
C LEU A 548 -37.57 4.76 38.49
N LEU A 549 -36.95 5.57 39.35
CA LEU A 549 -36.33 5.16 40.61
C LEU A 549 -37.20 5.46 41.84
N GLY A 550 -38.41 6.00 41.65
CA GLY A 550 -39.34 6.33 42.74
C GLY A 550 -39.12 7.70 43.40
N ASN A 551 -38.23 8.54 42.88
CA ASN A 551 -38.03 9.89 43.39
C ASN A 551 -39.20 10.77 42.95
N GLN A 552 -39.85 11.44 43.90
CA GLN A 552 -41.06 12.23 43.66
C GLN A 552 -40.85 13.75 43.82
N GLY A 553 -41.65 14.52 43.09
CA GLY A 553 -41.77 15.97 43.23
C GLY A 553 -43.25 16.39 43.27
N TYR A 554 -43.54 17.47 43.99
CA TYR A 554 -44.91 17.92 44.25
C TYR A 554 -45.10 19.38 43.84
N SER A 555 -46.26 19.72 43.28
CA SER A 555 -46.68 21.11 43.10
C SER A 555 -47.24 21.71 44.40
N ASN A 556 -47.59 22.99 44.37
CA ASN A 556 -48.52 23.54 45.35
C ASN A 556 -49.90 22.86 45.22
N THR A 557 -50.68 22.90 46.30
CA THR A 557 -52.12 22.62 46.23
C THR A 557 -52.82 23.74 45.46
N PHE A 558 -53.73 23.37 44.54
CA PHE A 558 -54.53 24.30 43.75
C PHE A 558 -55.98 23.83 43.63
N THR A 559 -56.87 24.80 43.39
CA THR A 559 -58.31 24.56 43.24
C THR A 559 -58.68 24.36 41.77
N VAL A 560 -59.47 23.34 41.46
CA VAL A 560 -60.25 23.26 40.22
C VAL A 560 -61.69 23.61 40.56
N LYS A 561 -62.19 24.72 40.02
CA LYS A 561 -63.59 25.13 40.16
C LYS A 561 -64.48 24.34 39.19
N PRO A 562 -65.77 24.12 39.51
CA PRO A 562 -66.73 23.64 38.53
C PRO A 562 -66.73 24.50 37.26
N SER A 563 -67.07 23.88 36.13
CA SER A 563 -67.39 24.56 34.87
C SER A 563 -68.71 25.32 34.98
N TYR A 564 -69.11 25.99 33.90
CA TYR A 564 -70.45 26.56 33.77
C TYR A 564 -71.56 25.55 34.12
N PRO A 565 -72.63 26.00 34.82
CA PRO A 565 -73.79 25.18 35.13
C PRO A 565 -74.42 24.53 33.89
N GLU A 566 -74.82 23.27 34.00
CA GLU A 566 -75.52 22.55 32.94
C GLU A 566 -76.80 21.87 33.42
N THR A 567 -76.82 21.33 34.65
CA THR A 567 -78.00 20.68 35.21
C THR A 567 -78.40 21.27 36.54
N ILE A 568 -79.71 21.22 36.80
CA ILE A 568 -80.31 21.56 38.09
C ILE A 568 -81.18 20.39 38.51
N GLU A 569 -81.09 19.99 39.77
CA GLU A 569 -81.79 18.81 40.30
C GLU A 569 -82.41 19.12 41.66
N ILE A 570 -83.56 18.48 41.94
CA ILE A 570 -84.21 18.52 43.25
C ILE A 570 -83.97 17.18 43.96
N GLU A 571 -83.12 17.21 44.97
CA GLU A 571 -82.72 16.06 45.79
C GLU A 571 -83.44 16.06 47.15
N GLY A 572 -83.44 14.94 47.88
CA GLY A 572 -84.01 14.82 49.23
C GLY A 572 -85.53 14.63 49.35
N ILE A 573 -86.29 14.90 48.29
CA ILE A 573 -87.75 14.66 48.26
C ILE A 573 -88.05 13.28 47.63
N PRO A 574 -88.76 12.36 48.32
CA PRO A 574 -89.15 11.07 47.75
C PRO A 574 -90.25 11.21 46.68
N LEU A 575 -90.37 10.23 45.77
CA LEU A 575 -91.40 10.24 44.72
C LEU A 575 -92.82 10.05 45.27
N GLU A 576 -92.95 9.28 46.36
CA GLU A 576 -94.20 9.07 47.09
C GLU A 576 -94.20 9.86 48.39
N LEU A 577 -95.23 10.68 48.58
CA LEU A 577 -95.40 11.55 49.75
C LEU A 577 -96.67 11.16 50.52
N ILE A 578 -96.62 11.24 51.85
CA ILE A 578 -97.78 11.04 52.71
C ILE A 578 -98.44 12.40 52.99
N SER A 579 -99.74 12.49 52.73
CA SER A 579 -100.53 13.69 53.02
C SER A 579 -100.42 14.09 54.49
N GLY A 580 -100.06 15.36 54.76
CA GLY A 580 -99.87 15.92 56.10
C GLY A 580 -98.45 15.83 56.66
N THR A 581 -97.54 15.09 56.02
CA THR A 581 -96.13 14.95 56.44
C THR A 581 -95.25 16.00 55.73
N GLU A 582 -94.43 16.73 56.47
CA GLU A 582 -93.46 17.68 55.88
C GLU A 582 -92.26 16.92 55.29
N TYR A 583 -91.85 17.30 54.08
CA TYR A 583 -90.62 16.83 53.44
C TYR A 583 -89.71 18.01 53.14
N SER A 584 -88.40 17.77 53.22
CA SER A 584 -87.38 18.75 52.85
C SER A 584 -86.48 18.19 51.76
N GLY A 585 -86.05 19.07 50.85
CA GLY A 585 -85.13 18.75 49.79
C GLY A 585 -84.22 19.92 49.47
N THR A 586 -83.25 19.67 48.60
CA THR A 586 -82.24 20.66 48.20
C THR A 586 -82.18 20.77 46.68
N ILE A 587 -81.86 21.97 46.22
CA ILE A 587 -81.59 22.28 44.84
C ILE A 587 -80.08 22.14 44.63
N THR A 588 -79.70 21.20 43.79
CA THR A 588 -78.29 20.94 43.46
C THR A 588 -78.06 21.39 42.02
N ILE A 589 -77.13 22.32 41.83
CA ILE A 589 -76.69 22.78 40.50
C ILE A 589 -75.40 22.07 40.17
N LYS A 590 -75.33 21.43 39.01
CA LYS A 590 -74.14 20.71 38.55
C LYS A 590 -73.66 21.23 37.19
N ASP A 591 -72.37 21.16 36.96
CA ASP A 591 -71.78 21.36 35.62
C ASP A 591 -71.87 20.09 34.77
N LYS A 592 -71.34 20.17 33.53
CA LYS A 592 -71.31 19.05 32.58
C LYS A 592 -70.53 17.80 33.00
N PHE A 593 -69.78 17.90 34.10
CA PHE A 593 -68.99 16.80 34.69
C PHE A 593 -69.56 16.36 36.04
N ASN A 594 -70.81 16.73 36.34
CA ASN A 594 -71.47 16.45 37.62
C ASN A 594 -70.73 17.04 38.83
N ASN A 595 -70.06 18.19 38.68
CA ASN A 595 -69.50 18.94 39.79
C ASN A 595 -70.54 19.89 40.38
N ILE A 596 -70.70 19.89 41.70
CA ILE A 596 -71.65 20.75 42.40
C ILE A 596 -71.13 22.19 42.44
N ILE A 597 -71.97 23.14 42.01
CA ILE A 597 -71.67 24.58 41.97
C ILE A 597 -72.28 25.25 43.20
N ASN A 598 -71.53 25.27 44.31
CA ASN A 598 -72.03 25.76 45.60
C ASN A 598 -72.25 27.29 45.66
N ASP A 599 -71.58 28.05 44.80
CA ASP A 599 -71.64 29.52 44.75
C ASP A 599 -72.56 30.05 43.64
N TYR A 600 -73.40 29.20 43.05
CA TYR A 600 -74.34 29.59 42.02
C TYR A 600 -75.43 30.53 42.57
N LYS A 601 -75.50 31.75 42.03
CA LYS A 601 -76.47 32.78 42.41
C LYS A 601 -77.57 32.91 41.34
N GLY A 602 -78.38 31.87 41.20
CA GLY A 602 -79.53 31.84 40.28
C GLY A 602 -80.72 32.66 40.78
N ASP A 603 -81.60 33.05 39.86
CA ASP A 603 -82.92 33.62 40.16
C ASP A 603 -83.99 32.56 39.87
N PHE A 604 -84.26 31.75 40.90
CA PHE A 604 -85.10 30.57 40.76
C PHE A 604 -86.59 30.89 40.89
N ILE A 605 -87.39 30.39 39.94
CA ILE A 605 -88.84 30.33 40.02
C ILE A 605 -89.24 28.88 40.31
N LEU A 606 -89.93 28.66 41.44
CA LEU A 606 -90.57 27.40 41.79
C LEU A 606 -92.06 27.47 41.41
N GLU A 607 -92.48 26.61 40.50
CA GLU A 607 -93.88 26.40 40.13
C GLU A 607 -94.35 25.04 40.66
N THR A 608 -95.57 25.00 41.22
CA THR A 608 -96.14 23.77 41.76
C THR A 608 -97.52 23.48 41.19
N LYS A 609 -97.83 22.19 41.01
CA LYS A 609 -99.17 21.73 40.62
C LYS A 609 -99.59 20.59 41.55
N GLY A 610 -100.79 20.68 42.14
CA GLY A 610 -101.34 19.64 43.03
C GLY A 610 -100.71 19.56 44.43
N ILE A 611 -99.66 20.34 44.71
CA ILE A 611 -98.96 20.39 46.00
C ILE A 611 -98.58 21.83 46.38
N THR A 612 -98.30 22.07 47.66
CA THR A 612 -97.77 23.33 48.17
C THR A 612 -96.31 23.14 48.57
N ALA A 613 -95.42 23.96 48.01
CA ALA A 613 -94.01 23.98 48.38
C ALA A 613 -93.53 25.42 48.56
N GLU A 614 -92.55 25.60 49.43
CA GLU A 614 -91.84 26.85 49.66
C GLU A 614 -90.35 26.65 49.41
N MET A 615 -89.68 27.69 48.92
CA MET A 615 -88.25 27.67 48.63
C MET A 615 -87.56 28.77 49.44
N ASN A 616 -86.45 28.42 50.09
CA ASN A 616 -85.59 29.35 50.80
C ASN A 616 -84.13 29.11 50.42
N GLY A 617 -83.59 29.97 49.55
CA GLY A 617 -82.31 29.74 48.88
C GLY A 617 -82.35 28.44 48.06
N LEU A 618 -81.41 27.54 48.32
CA LEU A 618 -81.34 26.22 47.68
C LEU A 618 -82.12 25.12 48.43
N ASN A 619 -82.96 25.46 49.42
CA ASN A 619 -83.77 24.48 50.15
C ASN A 619 -85.24 24.56 49.72
N ILE A 620 -85.86 23.40 49.53
CA ILE A 620 -87.29 23.26 49.25
C ILE A 620 -87.96 22.54 50.41
N LYS A 621 -89.10 23.05 50.86
CA LYS A 621 -89.99 22.35 51.79
C LYS A 621 -91.34 22.11 51.14
N ILE A 622 -91.90 20.93 51.36
CA ILE A 622 -93.21 20.53 50.82
C ILE A 622 -94.08 20.05 51.96
N LEU A 623 -95.32 20.54 52.00
CA LEU A 623 -96.37 20.01 52.86
C LEU A 623 -97.58 19.62 51.98
N PRO A 624 -97.66 18.35 51.53
CA PRO A 624 -98.74 17.90 50.67
C PRO A 624 -100.02 17.73 51.50
N LYS A 625 -101.11 18.41 51.10
CA LYS A 625 -102.40 18.38 51.83
C LYS A 625 -103.48 17.51 51.18
N ASN A 626 -103.39 17.29 49.88
CA ASN A 626 -104.40 16.61 49.08
C ASN A 626 -103.78 15.41 48.36
N LYS A 627 -104.50 14.28 48.32
CA LYS A 627 -104.07 13.09 47.58
C LYS A 627 -104.07 13.36 46.07
N GLY A 628 -103.16 12.73 45.35
CA GLY A 628 -103.11 12.77 43.89
C GLY A 628 -101.73 13.11 43.35
N TYR A 629 -101.69 13.53 42.10
CA TYR A 629 -100.45 13.89 41.40
C TYR A 629 -99.96 15.27 41.81
N GLY A 630 -98.69 15.35 42.18
CA GLY A 630 -97.93 16.56 42.45
C GLY A 630 -96.85 16.79 41.41
N GLN A 631 -96.54 18.05 41.13
CA GLN A 631 -95.45 18.44 40.25
C GLN A 631 -94.71 19.63 40.87
N LEU A 632 -93.38 19.54 40.88
CA LEU A 632 -92.49 20.66 41.15
C LEU A 632 -91.71 20.96 39.88
N SER A 633 -91.82 22.17 39.37
CA SER A 633 -91.05 22.64 38.23
C SER A 633 -90.19 23.81 38.71
N LEU A 634 -88.88 23.70 38.52
CA LEU A 634 -87.93 24.71 38.95
C LEU A 634 -87.18 25.22 37.73
N LYS A 635 -87.24 26.53 37.50
CA LYS A 635 -86.57 27.21 36.41
C LYS A 635 -85.70 28.33 36.96
N ASP A 636 -84.52 28.53 36.39
CA ASP A 636 -83.75 29.75 36.63
C ASP A 636 -84.05 30.78 35.53
N ASN A 637 -84.40 32.02 35.91
CA ASN A 637 -84.67 33.09 34.94
C ASN A 637 -83.41 33.57 34.22
N ASN A 638 -82.26 33.40 34.84
CA ASN A 638 -80.99 33.92 34.33
C ASN A 638 -80.27 32.92 33.41
N SER A 639 -80.81 31.72 33.22
CA SER A 639 -80.19 30.65 32.43
C SER A 639 -81.23 29.72 31.79
N ASN A 640 -80.76 28.69 31.10
CA ASN A 640 -81.62 27.62 30.55
C ASN A 640 -81.80 26.44 31.53
N LEU A 641 -81.35 26.59 32.78
CA LEU A 641 -81.50 25.53 33.78
C LEU A 641 -82.98 25.33 34.13
N PHE A 642 -83.45 24.10 33.94
CA PHE A 642 -84.81 23.68 34.25
C PHE A 642 -84.82 22.24 34.75
N THR A 643 -85.66 21.97 35.74
CA THR A 643 -85.93 20.60 36.20
C THR A 643 -87.36 20.45 36.64
N GLU A 644 -87.86 19.24 36.51
CA GLU A 644 -89.22 18.89 36.89
C GLU A 644 -89.25 17.57 37.63
N LYS A 645 -89.98 17.55 38.73
CA LYS A 645 -90.15 16.36 39.59
C LYS A 645 -91.62 16.05 39.75
N HIS A 646 -92.00 14.87 39.27
CA HIS A 646 -93.34 14.31 39.43
C HIS A 646 -93.42 13.52 40.74
N LEU A 647 -94.50 13.76 41.48
CA LEU A 647 -94.70 13.26 42.84
C LEU A 647 -96.10 12.64 42.94
N VAL A 648 -96.27 11.66 43.82
CA VAL A 648 -97.56 11.05 44.13
C VAL A 648 -97.85 11.22 45.61
N VAL A 649 -98.94 11.90 45.94
CA VAL A 649 -99.40 12.06 47.32
C VAL A 649 -100.44 11.00 47.65
N ILE A 650 -100.13 10.14 48.61
CA ILE A 650 -101.01 9.10 49.13
C ILE A 650 -101.63 9.52 50.47
N SER A 651 -102.75 8.91 50.84
CA SER A 651 -103.26 9.01 52.21
C SER A 651 -102.27 8.39 53.16
N ASP A 652 -102.17 8.99 54.34
CA ASP A 652 -101.92 8.19 55.52
C ASP A 652 -103.08 7.20 55.70
N THR A 653 -102.82 5.92 55.43
CA THR A 653 -103.72 4.82 55.83
C THR A 653 -103.03 3.97 56.88
N ARG A 654 -102.64 4.56 58.01
CA ARG A 654 -102.90 4.08 59.37
C ARG A 654 -101.95 4.68 60.39
#